data_AF-A0A017TEU6-F1
#
_entry.id   AF-A0A017TEU6-F1
#
_cell.length_a   1.000
_cell.length_b   1.000
_cell.length_c   1.000
_cell.angle_alpha   90.00
_cell.angle_beta   90.00
_cell.angle_gamma   90.00
#
_symmetry.space_group_name_H-M   'P 1'
#
loop_
_entity.id
_entity.type
_entity.pdbx_description
1 polymer ?
#
loop_
_entity_poly.entity_id
_entity_poly.type
_entity_poly.pdbx_seq_one_letter_code
_entity_poly.pdbx_strand_id
1 'polypeptide(L)'
;MGAGGAALTGLAGLAGLAGLAGLAGCAGEEKVAPLGETAELRSGEITVRVETGGRTVTLSRGDATLLRFEADGLELGTMATVDDETNYDPYRIYVPNALYTPQEITWRQVQAMAVKGEEEGSLTLGLSYGEGIEATLVVEASHAGAVKARWSLAGEAQPQGGPQVAYYRLRAHADATEGFYGLGEYFDAVSHRGKVRAMQLELQADLESSYNEAHVPVPLLIGTRGWGLFVESALPGAFAVATEADEVVEAAFGTGMFSGEGLTFHLFGEAHPLDVTRHYYEVTGYPKLPARWALGPWIWRDEHDDQAQVVSDLETIRDLDLATTGYWIDRPYATAEGTFDFEAARFPDPEAMIAHAHALGMRMALWHVPYLDEESPATAALQAEAEAGGFWPEVVGIWLNDWGRPIDLSKPEAMAWWQALIRRYTEMGIEGFKLDYAEDIVPGLNTARNRWEFADGSDERTMKNLYQRLYHQAYAETLPEDGGFLLCRSGMYGDQVNGPILWPGDLDATFSLHGEPIGEDGDGAVGGLPASVVAGLSLGPSGFPFYGADTGGYRHSPPDKETFTRWFEQTALSTVMQVGTSTNNVAWEFSAETGFDAEMLGWYREYTRLHLRLFPYLWSYATRLAEDGRPIQRALGLAHPELGEHPSDTYLLGDALLVAPVVTRGAREREVLLPAGRWIGWWDGAVHEGGKRITVDAPLGVLPLFLREGGMVPMLRPTIDTLAPTSDPARVDSYATTAGLLYARVGAVAKDATEEERRLETFTLFDGGEIGRARGEGGMSVAWKPGAELKEGAVLEVVAVGAAPGAVTREGVALDEVANEAALEGVAEGWTYVDRMGGTVVVKVAAESVVEIEGM
;
A
#
# COMPACT_ATOMS: atom_id res chain seq x y z
N MET A 1 28.52 20.64 -70.95
CA MET A 1 27.51 19.58 -70.75
C MET A 1 26.62 20.09 -69.63
N GLY A 2 25.55 20.86 -69.82
CA GLY A 2 24.49 20.88 -70.83
C GLY A 2 23.19 20.58 -70.06
N ALA A 3 22.10 21.34 -70.07
CA ALA A 3 21.68 22.64 -70.62
C ALA A 3 20.54 23.11 -69.65
N GLY A 4 20.28 24.38 -69.36
CA GLY A 4 19.93 25.47 -70.28
C GLY A 4 18.44 25.43 -70.62
N GLY A 5 17.66 26.49 -70.31
CA GLY A 5 16.34 26.67 -70.93
C GLY A 5 15.34 27.53 -70.15
N ALA A 6 15.21 28.79 -70.57
CA ALA A 6 14.23 29.76 -70.08
C ALA A 6 12.87 29.68 -70.81
N ALA A 7 11.83 30.13 -70.11
CA ALA A 7 10.60 30.86 -70.49
C ALA A 7 10.03 30.79 -71.93
N LEU A 8 8.68 30.72 -72.05
CA LEU A 8 7.81 31.82 -72.53
C LEU A 8 6.37 31.38 -72.86
N THR A 9 5.50 32.42 -72.91
CA THR A 9 4.10 32.52 -73.41
C THR A 9 3.01 32.33 -72.35
N GLY A 10 2.06 33.25 -72.13
CA GLY A 10 1.76 34.56 -72.72
C GLY A 10 0.26 34.87 -72.66
N LEU A 11 -0.09 36.17 -72.52
CA LEU A 11 -1.38 36.85 -72.78
C LEU A 11 -2.49 36.67 -71.71
N ALA A 12 -3.35 37.63 -71.37
CA ALA A 12 -3.60 39.07 -71.58
C ALA A 12 -4.86 39.36 -70.71
N GLY A 13 -5.22 40.54 -70.21
CA GLY A 13 -4.75 41.92 -70.27
C GLY A 13 -5.82 42.84 -69.67
N LEU A 14 -5.45 44.12 -69.48
CA LEU A 14 -6.28 45.36 -69.49
C LEU A 14 -7.36 45.53 -68.39
N ALA A 15 -7.64 46.71 -67.82
CA ALA A 15 -7.07 48.06 -67.87
C ALA A 15 -7.77 48.96 -66.83
N GLY A 16 -7.08 50.00 -66.38
CA GLY A 16 -7.65 51.29 -65.93
C GLY A 16 -7.97 51.44 -64.45
N LEU A 17 -7.80 52.59 -63.79
CA LEU A 17 -7.11 53.86 -64.08
C LEU A 17 -7.18 54.70 -62.78
N ALA A 18 -6.05 55.32 -62.42
CA ALA A 18 -5.84 56.58 -61.70
C ALA A 18 -6.60 56.94 -60.39
N GLY A 19 -5.87 57.42 -59.38
CA GLY A 19 -6.44 58.31 -58.35
C GLY A 19 -5.64 58.52 -57.06
N LEU A 20 -4.64 59.39 -57.12
CA LEU A 20 -3.91 60.11 -56.05
C LEU A 20 -4.43 60.18 -54.60
N ALA A 21 -3.47 59.98 -53.69
CA ALA A 21 -3.11 60.80 -52.51
C ALA A 21 -4.01 60.87 -51.25
N GLY A 22 -3.44 60.34 -50.15
CA GLY A 22 -3.29 61.05 -48.88
C GLY A 22 -4.39 60.87 -47.82
N LEU A 23 -4.05 60.23 -46.70
CA LEU A 23 -4.02 60.82 -45.34
C LEU A 23 -3.84 59.73 -44.28
N ALA A 24 -3.06 60.09 -43.26
CA ALA A 24 -2.76 59.28 -42.10
C ALA A 24 -3.94 59.20 -41.12
N GLY A 25 -4.00 58.09 -40.40
CA GLY A 25 -4.55 57.98 -39.05
C GLY A 25 -6.06 57.74 -38.96
N CYS A 26 -6.44 56.57 -38.46
CA CYS A 26 -7.22 56.41 -37.23
C CYS A 26 -7.23 54.94 -36.82
N ALA A 27 -7.13 54.73 -35.51
CA ALA A 27 -7.14 53.44 -34.84
C ALA A 27 -8.33 52.57 -35.28
N GLY A 28 -8.02 51.32 -35.62
CA GLY A 28 -9.01 50.25 -35.82
C GLY A 28 -8.98 49.35 -34.59
N GLU A 29 -10.04 49.50 -33.81
CA GLU A 29 -10.58 48.63 -32.74
C GLU A 29 -9.93 47.25 -32.59
N GLU A 30 -9.58 46.94 -31.33
CA GLU A 30 -9.35 45.59 -30.82
C GLU A 30 -10.41 44.65 -31.37
N LYS A 31 -9.99 43.69 -32.20
CA LYS A 31 -10.78 42.49 -32.44
C LYS A 31 -10.91 41.77 -31.11
N VAL A 32 -12.08 41.86 -30.50
CA VAL A 32 -12.56 40.93 -29.50
C VAL A 32 -12.28 39.51 -30.02
N ALA A 33 -11.47 38.75 -29.27
CA ALA A 33 -11.10 37.38 -29.58
C ALA A 33 -12.37 36.51 -29.79
N PRO A 34 -12.34 35.53 -30.71
CA PRO A 34 -13.49 34.66 -30.91
C PRO A 34 -13.79 33.88 -29.61
N LEU A 35 -15.08 33.65 -29.35
CA LEU A 35 -15.59 32.76 -28.29
C LEU A 35 -14.79 31.45 -28.30
N GLY A 36 -14.27 31.06 -27.13
CA GLY A 36 -13.32 29.96 -26.98
C GLY A 36 -13.84 28.64 -27.57
N GLU A 37 -12.93 27.91 -28.21
CA GLU A 37 -13.15 26.53 -28.65
C GLU A 37 -13.28 25.62 -27.43
N THR A 38 -14.26 24.71 -27.47
CA THR A 38 -14.47 23.66 -26.47
C THR A 38 -14.20 22.32 -27.13
N ALA A 39 -13.44 21.46 -26.45
CA ALA A 39 -13.16 20.09 -26.88
C ALA A 39 -13.44 19.10 -25.75
N GLU A 40 -13.80 17.86 -26.09
CA GLU A 40 -14.08 16.80 -25.12
C GLU A 40 -13.34 15.52 -25.52
N LEU A 41 -12.77 14.85 -24.54
CA LEU A 41 -12.24 13.50 -24.65
C LEU A 41 -12.97 12.60 -23.67
N ARG A 42 -13.51 11.46 -24.14
CA ARG A 42 -14.24 10.49 -23.31
C ARG A 42 -13.42 9.23 -23.12
N SER A 43 -13.46 8.67 -21.92
CA SER A 43 -12.85 7.38 -21.59
C SER A 43 -13.76 6.60 -20.64
N GLY A 44 -14.60 5.70 -21.15
CA GLY A 44 -15.64 5.06 -20.35
C GLY A 44 -16.67 6.08 -19.84
N GLU A 45 -16.89 6.14 -18.53
CA GLU A 45 -17.83 7.08 -17.89
C GLU A 45 -17.23 8.47 -17.61
N ILE A 46 -15.90 8.62 -17.73
CA ILE A 46 -15.24 9.90 -17.49
C ILE A 46 -15.12 10.72 -18.78
N THR A 47 -15.18 12.04 -18.62
CA THR A 47 -14.99 13.02 -19.70
C THR A 47 -14.02 14.08 -19.24
N VAL A 48 -12.98 14.32 -20.05
CA VAL A 48 -12.10 15.49 -19.97
C VAL A 48 -12.65 16.55 -20.91
N ARG A 49 -13.14 17.67 -20.37
CA ARG A 49 -13.60 18.83 -21.14
C ARG A 49 -12.56 19.94 -21.06
N VAL A 50 -12.24 20.54 -22.21
CA VAL A 50 -11.34 21.68 -22.32
C VAL A 50 -12.10 22.90 -22.83
N GLU A 51 -11.98 24.02 -22.14
CA GLU A 51 -12.53 25.31 -22.57
C GLU A 51 -11.39 26.31 -22.74
N THR A 52 -10.98 26.54 -23.99
CA THR A 52 -9.78 27.36 -24.29
C THR A 52 -9.90 28.82 -23.86
N GLY A 53 -11.10 29.40 -23.96
CA GLY A 53 -11.36 30.78 -23.55
C GLY A 53 -11.29 30.98 -22.03
N GLY A 54 -11.70 29.97 -21.27
CA GLY A 54 -11.54 29.93 -19.81
C GLY A 54 -10.14 29.47 -19.37
N ARG A 55 -9.40 28.79 -20.25
CA ARG A 55 -8.16 28.06 -19.98
C ARG A 55 -8.36 26.97 -18.93
N THR A 56 -9.46 26.23 -19.05
CA THR A 56 -9.87 25.25 -18.06
C THR A 56 -9.87 23.84 -18.62
N VAL A 57 -9.37 22.90 -17.85
CA VAL A 57 -9.49 21.45 -18.11
C VAL A 57 -10.30 20.84 -16.97
N THR A 58 -11.40 20.16 -17.28
CA THR A 58 -12.31 19.59 -16.27
C THR A 58 -12.42 18.09 -16.47
N LEU A 59 -12.17 17.33 -15.41
CA LEU A 59 -12.50 15.91 -15.31
C LEU A 59 -13.90 15.77 -14.70
N SER A 60 -14.76 15.00 -15.35
CA SER A 60 -16.13 14.75 -14.91
C SER A 60 -16.51 13.29 -15.09
N ARG A 61 -17.47 12.80 -14.29
CA ARG A 61 -18.14 11.51 -14.45
C ARG A 61 -19.65 11.78 -14.54
N GLY A 62 -20.24 11.54 -15.71
CA GLY A 62 -21.59 12.03 -16.00
C GLY A 62 -21.68 13.55 -15.81
N ASP A 63 -22.64 14.00 -14.99
CA ASP A 63 -22.82 15.43 -14.67
C ASP A 63 -21.98 15.90 -13.46
N ALA A 64 -21.29 14.99 -12.78
CA ALA A 64 -20.49 15.32 -11.61
C ALA A 64 -19.08 15.76 -12.03
N THR A 65 -18.71 17.00 -11.73
CA THR A 65 -17.31 17.44 -11.77
C THR A 65 -16.53 16.74 -10.66
N LEU A 66 -15.38 16.18 -11.03
CA LEU A 66 -14.45 15.52 -10.12
C LEU A 66 -13.25 16.43 -9.82
N LEU A 67 -12.57 16.89 -10.87
CA LEU A 67 -11.44 17.81 -10.77
C LEU A 67 -11.56 18.92 -11.81
N ARG A 68 -11.06 20.11 -11.46
CA ARG A 68 -10.89 21.22 -12.41
C ARG A 68 -9.50 21.80 -12.30
N PHE A 69 -8.86 21.97 -13.45
CA PHE A 69 -7.61 22.71 -13.60
C PHE A 69 -7.97 24.04 -14.24
N GLU A 70 -7.80 25.13 -13.50
CA GLU A 70 -8.08 26.49 -13.98
C GLU A 70 -6.86 27.05 -14.73
N ALA A 71 -6.81 28.36 -14.98
CA ALA A 71 -5.67 28.99 -15.67
C ALA A 71 -4.32 28.84 -14.92
N ASP A 72 -4.38 28.63 -13.61
CA ASP A 72 -3.25 28.29 -12.72
C ASP A 72 -3.10 26.77 -12.49
N GLY A 73 -3.92 25.94 -13.15
CA GLY A 73 -3.92 24.49 -12.97
C GLY A 73 -2.70 23.77 -13.52
N LEU A 74 -2.00 24.39 -14.48
CA LEU A 74 -0.79 23.89 -15.12
C LEU A 74 0.25 25.03 -15.08
N GLU A 75 1.11 25.05 -14.07
CA GLU A 75 2.09 26.13 -13.85
C GLU A 75 3.54 25.69 -14.04
N LEU A 76 4.34 26.54 -14.70
CA LEU A 76 5.77 26.34 -14.84
C LEU A 76 6.53 27.25 -13.87
N GLY A 77 7.34 26.64 -13.00
CA GLY A 77 8.27 27.37 -12.15
C GLY A 77 9.52 27.73 -12.93
N THR A 78 9.77 29.03 -13.10
CA THR A 78 10.87 29.55 -13.92
C THR A 78 11.94 30.24 -13.11
N MET A 79 13.16 30.18 -13.59
CA MET A 79 14.36 30.80 -13.00
C MET A 79 15.19 31.49 -14.08
N ALA A 80 16.13 32.35 -13.66
CA ALA A 80 17.05 33.00 -14.61
C ALA A 80 17.96 31.98 -15.31
N THR A 81 18.46 31.01 -14.54
CA THR A 81 19.34 29.93 -15.02
C THR A 81 19.04 28.66 -14.22
N VAL A 82 18.94 27.53 -14.91
CA VAL A 82 18.96 26.18 -14.35
C VAL A 82 20.41 25.71 -14.29
N ASP A 83 20.82 25.19 -13.15
CA ASP A 83 22.18 24.73 -12.86
C ASP A 83 22.15 23.23 -12.53
N ASP A 84 22.99 22.45 -13.19
CA ASP A 84 23.04 21.01 -12.97
C ASP A 84 23.62 20.66 -11.60
N GLU A 85 24.27 21.55 -10.86
CA GLU A 85 24.77 21.28 -9.49
C GLU A 85 23.68 21.46 -8.42
N THR A 86 22.50 21.96 -8.81
CA THR A 86 21.42 22.31 -7.89
C THR A 86 20.45 21.15 -7.64
N ASN A 87 20.12 20.92 -6.37
CA ASN A 87 18.99 20.09 -5.98
C ASN A 87 17.68 20.89 -6.13
N TYR A 88 16.82 20.42 -7.04
CA TYR A 88 15.51 21.02 -7.36
C TYR A 88 14.37 20.44 -6.53
N ASP A 89 14.64 19.85 -5.36
CA ASP A 89 13.57 19.43 -4.45
C ASP A 89 12.57 20.59 -4.14
N PRO A 90 11.27 20.40 -4.46
CA PRO A 90 10.23 21.40 -4.21
C PRO A 90 9.65 21.37 -2.79
N TYR A 91 9.93 20.37 -1.95
CA TYR A 91 9.31 20.24 -0.62
C TYR A 91 9.54 21.49 0.24
N ARG A 92 10.76 22.02 0.22
CA ARG A 92 11.16 23.26 0.89
C ARG A 92 10.44 24.53 0.42
N ILE A 93 9.76 24.51 -0.73
CA ILE A 93 8.92 25.63 -1.19
C ILE A 93 7.68 25.74 -0.30
N TYR A 94 7.21 24.61 0.23
CA TYR A 94 6.03 24.50 1.07
C TYR A 94 6.37 24.52 2.56
N VAL A 95 7.45 23.86 2.95
CA VAL A 95 7.89 23.74 4.35
C VAL A 95 9.23 24.46 4.51
N PRO A 96 9.24 25.66 5.14
CA PRO A 96 10.49 26.35 5.40
C PRO A 96 11.37 25.52 6.34
N ASN A 97 12.59 25.20 5.89
CA ASN A 97 13.59 24.51 6.69
C ASN A 97 14.88 25.34 6.73
N ALA A 98 15.49 25.47 7.92
CA ALA A 98 16.71 26.23 8.15
C ALA A 98 17.93 25.71 7.35
N LEU A 99 17.90 24.46 6.88
CA LEU A 99 18.97 23.83 6.10
C LEU A 99 19.02 24.31 4.63
N TYR A 100 17.95 24.94 4.12
CA TYR A 100 17.83 25.30 2.70
C TYR A 100 17.70 26.80 2.49
N THR A 101 18.42 27.36 1.51
CA THR A 101 18.17 28.74 1.04
C THR A 101 17.13 28.71 -0.09
N PRO A 102 15.99 29.41 0.04
CA PRO A 102 14.97 29.43 -1.01
C PRO A 102 15.55 29.95 -2.33
N GLN A 103 15.28 29.25 -3.42
CA GLN A 103 15.61 29.74 -4.76
C GLN A 103 14.58 30.75 -5.24
N GLU A 104 15.01 31.76 -5.99
CA GLU A 104 14.10 32.70 -6.64
C GLU A 104 13.36 31.99 -7.78
N ILE A 105 12.11 31.62 -7.52
CA ILE A 105 11.22 30.96 -8.48
C ILE A 105 10.11 31.94 -8.87
N THR A 106 9.87 32.06 -10.17
CA THR A 106 8.69 32.76 -10.71
C THR A 106 7.74 31.74 -11.31
N TRP A 107 6.60 31.52 -10.66
CA TRP A 107 5.52 30.69 -11.18
C TRP A 107 4.82 31.38 -12.35
N ARG A 108 4.68 30.66 -13.47
CA ARG A 108 4.05 31.12 -14.70
C ARG A 108 2.78 30.32 -14.95
N GLN A 109 1.67 31.02 -15.09
CA GLN A 109 0.35 30.47 -15.42
C GLN A 109 0.10 30.43 -16.92
N VAL A 110 -0.87 29.63 -17.36
CA VAL A 110 -1.30 29.59 -18.76
C VAL A 110 -1.92 30.94 -19.15
N GLN A 111 -1.29 31.64 -20.09
CA GLN A 111 -1.78 32.91 -20.64
C GLN A 111 -2.69 32.70 -21.85
N ALA A 112 -2.42 31.69 -22.66
CA ALA A 112 -3.26 31.29 -23.79
C ALA A 112 -3.29 29.77 -23.94
N MET A 113 -4.44 29.24 -24.36
CA MET A 113 -4.67 27.82 -24.62
C MET A 113 -5.36 27.68 -25.97
N ALA A 114 -4.97 26.70 -26.78
CA ALA A 114 -5.61 26.41 -28.06
C ALA A 114 -5.63 24.91 -28.32
N VAL A 115 -6.73 24.39 -28.87
CA VAL A 115 -6.78 23.02 -29.39
C VAL A 115 -5.93 22.99 -30.66
N LYS A 116 -4.98 22.05 -30.72
CA LYS A 116 -4.05 21.86 -31.84
C LYS A 116 -4.38 20.62 -32.66
N GLY A 117 -4.97 19.61 -32.02
CA GLY A 117 -5.41 18.39 -32.67
C GLY A 117 -6.47 17.70 -31.81
N GLU A 118 -7.46 17.12 -32.48
CA GLU A 118 -8.48 16.27 -31.88
C GLU A 118 -8.59 15.03 -32.76
N GLU A 119 -8.26 13.88 -32.19
CA GLU A 119 -8.31 12.58 -32.83
C GLU A 119 -9.13 11.63 -31.95
N GLU A 120 -9.55 10.50 -32.51
CA GLU A 120 -10.30 9.51 -31.73
C GLU A 120 -9.44 9.03 -30.55
N GLY A 121 -9.88 9.34 -29.32
CA GLY A 121 -9.16 8.97 -28.10
C GLY A 121 -7.99 9.88 -27.72
N SER A 122 -7.75 11.00 -28.42
CA SER A 122 -6.65 11.91 -28.09
C SER A 122 -6.99 13.38 -28.33
N LEU A 123 -6.54 14.25 -27.43
CA LEU A 123 -6.68 15.71 -27.49
C LEU A 123 -5.33 16.36 -27.27
N THR A 124 -4.88 17.19 -28.22
CA THR A 124 -3.62 17.93 -28.11
C THR A 124 -3.89 19.42 -27.95
N LEU A 125 -3.38 20.01 -26.88
CA LEU A 125 -3.49 21.42 -26.56
C LEU A 125 -2.12 22.11 -26.67
N GLY A 126 -2.10 23.31 -27.22
CA GLY A 126 -0.96 24.23 -27.13
C GLY A 126 -1.20 25.24 -26.02
N LEU A 127 -0.17 25.48 -25.19
CA LEU A 127 -0.20 26.33 -24.02
C LEU A 127 0.90 27.40 -24.12
N SER A 128 0.57 28.67 -23.92
CA SER A 128 1.52 29.78 -23.87
C SER A 128 1.60 30.35 -22.46
N TYR A 129 2.81 30.58 -21.96
CA TYR A 129 3.09 31.08 -20.61
C TYR A 129 3.67 32.51 -20.60
N GLY A 130 3.80 33.13 -21.78
CA GLY A 130 4.48 34.41 -21.95
C GLY A 130 6.00 34.28 -22.07
N GLU A 131 6.67 35.37 -22.43
CA GLU A 131 8.15 35.44 -22.59
C GLU A 131 8.74 34.36 -23.52
N GLY A 132 7.94 33.86 -24.47
CA GLY A 132 8.36 32.84 -25.44
C GLY A 132 8.34 31.41 -24.91
N ILE A 133 7.81 31.17 -23.69
CA ILE A 133 7.60 29.83 -23.16
C ILE A 133 6.30 29.26 -23.71
N GLU A 134 6.42 28.20 -24.47
CA GLU A 134 5.31 27.45 -25.07
C GLU A 134 5.41 25.99 -24.62
N ALA A 135 4.27 25.33 -24.42
CA ALA A 135 4.17 23.93 -24.05
C ALA A 135 3.03 23.22 -24.80
N THR A 136 3.05 21.90 -24.78
CA THR A 136 1.99 21.03 -25.30
C THR A 136 1.46 20.15 -24.19
N LEU A 137 0.14 20.00 -24.12
CA LEU A 137 -0.53 18.99 -23.31
C LEU A 137 -1.23 18.00 -24.24
N VAL A 138 -0.77 16.76 -24.25
CA VAL A 138 -1.42 15.66 -24.99
C VAL A 138 -2.19 14.82 -23.98
N VAL A 139 -3.51 14.74 -24.13
CA VAL A 139 -4.39 13.94 -23.27
C VAL A 139 -4.94 12.78 -24.09
N GLU A 140 -4.76 11.56 -23.61
CA GLU A 140 -5.12 10.32 -24.31
C GLU A 140 -6.01 9.47 -23.41
N ALA A 141 -7.08 8.91 -23.98
CA ALA A 141 -7.85 7.87 -23.31
C ALA A 141 -6.97 6.60 -23.24
N SER A 142 -6.60 6.18 -22.03
CA SER A 142 -5.74 5.01 -21.82
C SER A 142 -6.54 3.72 -21.79
N HIS A 143 -7.50 3.64 -20.87
CA HIS A 143 -8.49 2.58 -20.72
C HIS A 143 -9.74 3.16 -20.04
N ALA A 144 -10.87 2.44 -20.08
CA ALA A 144 -12.14 2.95 -19.55
C ALA A 144 -11.99 3.40 -18.08
N GLY A 145 -12.35 4.65 -17.77
CA GLY A 145 -12.18 5.24 -16.44
C GLY A 145 -10.86 5.99 -16.23
N ALA A 146 -9.94 5.97 -17.20
CA ALA A 146 -8.63 6.62 -17.09
C ALA A 146 -8.23 7.42 -18.34
N VAL A 147 -7.45 8.47 -18.11
CA VAL A 147 -6.74 9.24 -19.14
C VAL A 147 -5.28 9.46 -18.74
N LYS A 148 -4.40 9.45 -19.73
CA LYS A 148 -2.99 9.82 -19.59
C LYS A 148 -2.79 11.22 -20.15
N ALA A 149 -2.05 12.07 -19.45
CA ALA A 149 -1.69 13.41 -19.88
C ALA A 149 -0.17 13.58 -19.90
N ARG A 150 0.38 13.97 -21.05
CA ARG A 150 1.79 14.32 -21.21
C ARG A 150 1.92 15.82 -21.43
N TRP A 151 2.59 16.49 -20.51
CA TRP A 151 2.81 17.93 -20.51
C TRP A 151 4.28 18.25 -20.70
N SER A 152 4.67 18.81 -21.84
CA SER A 152 6.07 19.09 -22.18
C SER A 152 6.23 20.43 -22.87
N LEU A 153 7.44 21.01 -22.83
CA LEU A 153 7.75 22.23 -23.58
C LEU A 153 7.56 22.02 -25.10
N ALA A 154 7.19 23.08 -25.80
CA ALA A 154 7.06 23.08 -27.25
C ALA A 154 8.46 23.19 -27.87
N GLY A 155 9.11 22.04 -28.03
CA GLY A 155 10.50 21.89 -28.46
C GLY A 155 11.30 21.02 -27.48
N GLU A 156 12.42 20.45 -27.93
CA GLU A 156 13.21 19.48 -27.15
C GLU A 156 14.09 20.13 -26.05
N ALA A 157 14.12 21.46 -25.93
CA ALA A 157 15.07 22.18 -25.06
C ALA A 157 14.48 23.42 -24.37
N GLN A 158 15.17 23.87 -23.32
CA GLN A 158 14.91 25.12 -22.60
C GLN A 158 14.80 26.34 -23.54
N PRO A 159 14.00 27.37 -23.20
CA PRO A 159 13.97 28.62 -23.94
C PRO A 159 15.37 29.26 -24.05
N GLN A 160 15.81 29.61 -25.26
CA GLN A 160 17.10 30.27 -25.46
C GLN A 160 17.01 31.78 -25.20
N GLY A 161 17.82 32.29 -24.27
CA GLY A 161 17.92 33.74 -24.01
C GLY A 161 16.78 34.34 -23.19
N GLY A 162 15.98 33.50 -22.51
CA GLY A 162 14.90 33.88 -21.60
C GLY A 162 14.93 33.05 -20.31
N PRO A 163 13.93 33.18 -19.42
CA PRO A 163 13.85 32.38 -18.21
C PRO A 163 13.73 30.89 -18.54
N GLN A 164 14.37 30.06 -17.74
CA GLN A 164 14.40 28.60 -17.89
C GLN A 164 13.41 27.95 -16.93
N VAL A 165 12.80 26.85 -17.37
CA VAL A 165 11.84 26.08 -16.57
C VAL A 165 12.61 25.13 -15.66
N ALA A 166 12.27 25.12 -14.38
CA ALA A 166 12.91 24.28 -13.36
C ALA A 166 11.91 23.40 -12.60
N TYR A 167 10.62 23.76 -12.62
CA TYR A 167 9.57 23.04 -11.91
C TYR A 167 8.31 22.95 -12.75
N TYR A 168 7.57 21.86 -12.58
CA TYR A 168 6.21 21.68 -13.06
C TYR A 168 5.29 21.59 -11.85
N ARG A 169 4.18 22.33 -11.87
CA ARG A 169 3.18 22.29 -10.81
C ARG A 169 1.77 22.10 -11.37
N LEU A 170 1.11 21.05 -10.89
CA LEU A 170 -0.32 20.82 -11.11
C LEU A 170 -1.09 21.45 -9.94
N ARG A 171 -2.12 22.26 -10.23
CA ARG A 171 -3.09 22.76 -9.24
C ARG A 171 -4.48 22.26 -9.62
N ALA A 172 -4.95 21.24 -8.90
CA ALA A 172 -6.26 20.65 -9.11
C ALA A 172 -7.26 21.21 -8.09
N HIS A 173 -8.41 21.67 -8.56
CA HIS A 173 -9.54 22.05 -7.72
C HIS A 173 -10.50 20.86 -7.59
N ALA A 174 -10.59 20.31 -6.37
CA ALA A 174 -11.49 19.25 -5.97
C ALA A 174 -12.70 19.81 -5.19
N ASP A 175 -13.56 18.96 -4.65
CA ASP A 175 -14.62 19.42 -3.74
C ASP A 175 -14.05 19.69 -2.34
N ALA A 176 -14.44 20.82 -1.75
CA ALA A 176 -13.90 21.30 -0.47
C ALA A 176 -14.20 20.37 0.73
N THR A 177 -15.12 19.42 0.59
CA THR A 177 -15.55 18.51 1.66
C THR A 177 -14.96 17.10 1.58
N GLU A 178 -14.14 16.80 0.58
CA GLU A 178 -13.59 15.45 0.39
C GLU A 178 -12.53 15.06 1.43
N GLY A 179 -12.41 13.75 1.66
CA GLY A 179 -11.18 13.17 2.20
C GLY A 179 -10.19 12.89 1.07
N PHE A 180 -8.90 13.04 1.36
CA PHE A 180 -7.81 12.71 0.44
C PHE A 180 -6.93 11.60 1.02
N TYR A 181 -6.63 10.57 0.23
CA TYR A 181 -5.90 9.35 0.60
C TYR A 181 -4.84 9.00 -0.45
N GLY A 182 -3.91 8.10 -0.12
CA GLY A 182 -2.83 7.66 -1.00
C GLY A 182 -1.48 8.18 -0.52
N LEU A 183 -0.72 8.79 -1.42
CA LEU A 183 0.58 9.46 -1.20
C LEU A 183 1.73 8.61 -0.63
N GLY A 184 1.48 7.37 -0.26
CA GLY A 184 2.47 6.47 0.32
C GLY A 184 2.29 6.25 1.82
N GLU A 185 3.39 5.90 2.48
CA GLU A 185 3.43 5.68 3.91
C GLU A 185 3.61 6.98 4.70
N TYR A 186 2.72 7.20 5.68
CA TYR A 186 2.81 8.28 6.66
C TYR A 186 2.22 7.82 8.01
N PHE A 187 2.56 8.55 9.07
CA PHE A 187 2.39 8.07 10.46
C PHE A 187 1.41 8.93 11.29
N ASP A 188 1.08 10.13 10.82
CA ASP A 188 0.31 11.12 11.58
C ASP A 188 -1.21 11.09 11.30
N ALA A 189 -1.61 10.86 10.05
CA ALA A 189 -3.02 10.73 9.68
C ALA A 189 -3.21 10.04 8.33
N VAL A 190 -4.30 9.26 8.20
CA VAL A 190 -4.66 8.57 6.95
C VAL A 190 -5.22 9.53 5.89
N SER A 191 -5.79 10.67 6.31
CA SER A 191 -6.19 11.71 5.37
C SER A 191 -5.11 12.78 5.26
N HIS A 192 -4.77 13.15 4.03
CA HIS A 192 -3.74 14.15 3.76
C HIS A 192 -4.26 15.58 3.72
N ARG A 193 -5.55 15.82 3.99
CA ARG A 193 -6.11 17.19 4.05
C ARG A 193 -5.31 18.06 5.02
N GLY A 194 -4.88 19.24 4.56
CA GLY A 194 -4.09 20.20 5.31
C GLY A 194 -2.62 19.81 5.48
N LYS A 195 -2.11 18.85 4.70
CA LYS A 195 -0.74 18.32 4.84
C LYS A 195 0.09 18.60 3.59
N VAL A 196 1.40 18.68 3.79
CA VAL A 196 2.41 18.65 2.73
C VAL A 196 3.15 17.32 2.85
N ARG A 197 3.27 16.60 1.74
CA ARG A 197 3.85 15.26 1.64
C ARG A 197 4.99 15.27 0.63
N ALA A 198 6.22 15.04 1.08
CA ALA A 198 7.38 14.90 0.21
C ALA A 198 7.35 13.53 -0.46
N MET A 199 7.66 13.47 -1.76
CA MET A 199 7.74 12.22 -2.52
C MET A 199 9.14 11.58 -2.44
N GLN A 200 9.77 11.73 -1.27
CA GLN A 200 11.11 11.24 -0.91
C GLN A 200 11.34 11.44 0.60
N LEU A 201 12.38 10.78 1.12
CA LEU A 201 12.91 11.08 2.45
C LEU A 201 13.44 12.51 2.49
N GLU A 202 13.11 13.21 3.58
CA GLU A 202 13.57 14.57 3.85
C GLU A 202 14.22 14.66 5.22
N LEU A 203 15.33 15.39 5.30
CA LEU A 203 15.99 15.67 6.59
C LEU A 203 15.05 16.50 7.47
N GLN A 204 14.76 15.96 8.65
CA GLN A 204 13.85 16.52 9.62
C GLN A 204 14.43 16.35 11.03
N ALA A 205 15.21 17.34 11.46
CA ALA A 205 16.02 17.27 12.68
C ALA A 205 15.21 17.34 13.99
N ASP A 206 13.91 17.61 13.93
CA ASP A 206 12.99 17.61 15.07
C ASP A 206 12.39 16.23 15.37
N LEU A 207 12.62 15.23 14.54
CA LEU A 207 12.30 13.82 14.84
C LEU A 207 13.56 13.10 15.32
N GLU A 208 13.40 12.12 16.22
CA GLU A 208 14.52 11.34 16.74
C GLU A 208 15.25 10.51 15.66
N SER A 209 14.56 10.18 14.56
CA SER A 209 15.15 9.54 13.39
C SER A 209 15.92 10.51 12.49
N SER A 210 15.76 11.83 12.68
CA SER A 210 16.35 12.90 11.89
C SER A 210 15.85 13.01 10.44
N TYR A 211 14.76 12.32 10.07
CA TYR A 211 14.10 12.42 8.77
C TYR A 211 12.58 12.20 8.87
N ASN A 212 11.85 12.54 7.81
CA ASN A 212 10.37 12.56 7.78
C ASN A 212 9.68 11.18 7.64
N GLU A 213 10.43 10.08 7.77
CA GLU A 213 9.97 8.68 7.66
C GLU A 213 9.28 8.29 6.33
N ALA A 214 9.34 9.11 5.28
CA ALA A 214 8.71 8.81 3.99
C ALA A 214 9.48 7.72 3.19
N HIS A 215 9.52 6.49 3.70
CA HIS A 215 10.21 5.34 3.10
C HIS A 215 9.52 4.82 1.83
N VAL A 216 8.19 4.98 1.75
CA VAL A 216 7.39 4.50 0.61
C VAL A 216 6.55 5.64 0.00
N PRO A 217 7.16 6.68 -0.59
CA PRO A 217 6.43 7.78 -1.20
C PRO A 217 5.80 7.35 -2.54
N VAL A 218 4.49 7.54 -2.70
CA VAL A 218 3.77 7.19 -3.93
C VAL A 218 3.00 8.40 -4.44
N PRO A 219 3.30 8.97 -5.62
CA PRO A 219 2.64 10.18 -6.13
C PRO A 219 1.21 9.94 -6.68
N LEU A 220 0.39 9.17 -5.98
CA LEU A 220 -1.01 8.89 -6.25
C LEU A 220 -1.89 9.50 -5.14
N LEU A 221 -2.76 10.43 -5.49
CA LEU A 221 -3.78 10.98 -4.59
C LEU A 221 -5.18 10.54 -5.02
N ILE A 222 -5.99 10.08 -4.08
CA ILE A 222 -7.37 9.65 -4.28
C ILE A 222 -8.32 10.53 -3.48
N GLY A 223 -9.34 11.08 -4.14
CA GLY A 223 -10.44 11.80 -3.50
C GLY A 223 -11.67 10.92 -3.27
N THR A 224 -12.36 11.13 -2.15
CA THR A 224 -13.55 10.35 -1.74
C THR A 224 -14.74 10.39 -2.71
N ARG A 225 -14.78 11.31 -3.69
CA ARG A 225 -15.79 11.34 -4.77
C ARG A 225 -15.46 10.39 -5.93
N GLY A 226 -14.35 9.68 -5.83
CA GLY A 226 -13.92 8.65 -6.78
C GLY A 226 -13.12 9.21 -7.93
N TRP A 227 -12.12 10.05 -7.66
CA TRP A 227 -11.10 10.43 -8.63
C TRP A 227 -9.71 10.10 -8.13
N GLY A 228 -8.77 9.91 -9.05
CA GLY A 228 -7.34 9.74 -8.76
C GLY A 228 -6.47 10.67 -9.61
N LEU A 229 -5.43 11.22 -9.01
CA LEU A 229 -4.35 11.95 -9.68
C LEU A 229 -3.03 11.23 -9.39
N PHE A 230 -2.44 10.61 -10.42
CA PHE A 230 -1.14 9.95 -10.32
C PHE A 230 -0.10 10.67 -11.17
N VAL A 231 1.00 11.12 -10.58
CA VAL A 231 2.11 11.75 -11.31
C VAL A 231 3.22 10.74 -11.53
N GLU A 232 3.40 10.31 -12.78
CA GLU A 232 4.38 9.30 -13.17
C GLU A 232 5.77 9.95 -13.31
N SER A 233 6.42 10.19 -12.18
CA SER A 233 7.77 10.76 -12.13
C SER A 233 8.59 10.24 -10.96
N ALA A 234 9.83 9.84 -11.23
CA ALA A 234 10.81 9.48 -10.22
C ALA A 234 11.58 10.70 -9.66
N LEU A 235 11.34 11.91 -10.20
CA LEU A 235 12.03 13.13 -9.78
C LEU A 235 11.56 13.61 -8.41
N PRO A 236 12.36 14.43 -7.68
CA PRO A 236 11.93 15.05 -6.43
C PRO A 236 10.60 15.79 -6.59
N GLY A 237 9.66 15.52 -5.69
CA GLY A 237 8.31 16.04 -5.76
C GLY A 237 7.68 16.24 -4.39
N ALA A 238 6.61 17.03 -4.35
CA ALA A 238 5.81 17.23 -3.15
C ALA A 238 4.34 17.47 -3.49
N PHE A 239 3.46 16.95 -2.65
CA PHE A 239 2.03 17.23 -2.69
C PHE A 239 1.65 18.15 -1.54
N ALA A 240 1.00 19.27 -1.84
CA ALA A 240 0.38 20.14 -0.85
C ALA A 240 -1.14 20.01 -0.97
N VAL A 241 -1.77 19.35 -0.02
CA VAL A 241 -3.16 18.89 -0.14
C VAL A 241 -4.06 19.76 0.74
N ALA A 242 -4.86 20.62 0.12
CA ALA A 242 -5.77 21.53 0.81
C ALA A 242 -5.08 22.41 1.88
N THR A 243 -3.87 22.88 1.60
CA THR A 243 -3.09 23.74 2.50
C THR A 243 -3.30 25.23 2.23
N GLU A 244 -3.47 25.61 0.95
CA GLU A 244 -3.77 26.99 0.54
C GLU A 244 -5.28 27.30 0.67
N ALA A 245 -6.12 26.39 0.19
CA ALA A 245 -7.58 26.46 0.24
C ALA A 245 -8.18 25.04 0.28
N ASP A 246 -9.39 24.90 0.81
CA ASP A 246 -10.01 23.58 1.07
C ASP A 246 -10.22 22.73 -0.19
N GLU A 247 -10.33 23.38 -1.35
CA GLU A 247 -10.51 22.78 -2.66
C GLU A 247 -9.22 22.56 -3.46
N VAL A 248 -8.08 23.15 -3.06
CA VAL A 248 -6.85 23.15 -3.88
C VAL A 248 -5.90 22.03 -3.46
N VAL A 249 -5.53 21.19 -4.42
CA VAL A 249 -4.42 20.24 -4.31
C VAL A 249 -3.32 20.66 -5.26
N GLU A 250 -2.10 20.77 -4.75
CA GLU A 250 -0.90 21.01 -5.55
C GLU A 250 -0.01 19.77 -5.62
N ALA A 251 0.52 19.48 -6.80
CA ALA A 251 1.62 18.54 -6.96
C ALA A 251 2.75 19.25 -7.73
N ALA A 252 3.88 19.48 -7.08
CA ALA A 252 5.03 20.15 -7.67
C ALA A 252 6.21 19.18 -7.80
N PHE A 253 6.89 19.23 -8.94
CA PHE A 253 8.05 18.38 -9.25
C PHE A 253 9.22 19.23 -9.73
N GLY A 254 10.38 18.97 -9.13
CA GLY A 254 11.67 19.59 -9.45
C GLY A 254 12.30 18.95 -10.67
N THR A 255 12.02 19.50 -11.86
CA THR A 255 12.50 18.92 -13.12
C THR A 255 13.90 19.38 -13.50
N GLY A 256 14.31 20.59 -13.12
CA GLY A 256 15.67 21.10 -13.37
C GLY A 256 16.12 20.90 -14.82
N MET A 257 17.22 20.17 -15.00
CA MET A 257 17.77 19.84 -16.33
C MET A 257 16.86 18.95 -17.18
N PHE A 258 15.97 18.16 -16.57
CA PHE A 258 15.02 17.27 -17.23
C PHE A 258 13.74 17.98 -17.70
N SER A 259 13.62 19.31 -17.53
CA SER A 259 12.39 20.04 -17.86
C SER A 259 11.96 19.93 -19.33
N GLY A 260 12.87 19.61 -20.25
CA GLY A 260 12.55 19.34 -21.65
C GLY A 260 11.79 18.01 -21.87
N GLU A 261 11.94 17.04 -20.96
CA GLU A 261 11.23 15.75 -21.03
C GLU A 261 9.75 15.86 -20.64
N GLY A 262 9.41 16.92 -19.89
CA GLY A 262 8.07 17.20 -19.42
C GLY A 262 7.64 16.36 -18.21
N LEU A 263 6.36 16.46 -17.87
CA LEU A 263 5.70 15.73 -16.79
C LEU A 263 4.59 14.85 -17.38
N THR A 264 4.51 13.60 -16.92
CA THR A 264 3.40 12.69 -17.26
C THR A 264 2.54 12.49 -16.01
N PHE A 265 1.23 12.63 -16.16
CA PHE A 265 0.29 12.34 -15.09
C PHE A 265 -0.96 11.66 -15.63
N HIS A 266 -1.66 10.95 -14.76
CA HIS A 266 -2.87 10.20 -15.07
C HIS A 266 -4.02 10.71 -14.21
N LEU A 267 -5.20 10.75 -14.82
CA LEU A 267 -6.44 11.07 -14.12
C LEU A 267 -7.37 9.87 -14.21
N PHE A 268 -7.91 9.47 -13.07
CA PHE A 268 -8.82 8.35 -12.93
C PHE A 268 -10.18 8.83 -12.43
N GLY A 269 -11.26 8.11 -12.78
CA GLY A 269 -12.56 8.36 -12.19
C GLY A 269 -13.46 7.13 -12.14
N GLU A 270 -14.01 6.88 -10.95
CA GLU A 270 -14.82 5.71 -10.62
C GLU A 270 -15.98 6.06 -9.71
N ALA A 271 -17.05 5.26 -9.74
CA ALA A 271 -18.22 5.51 -8.89
C ALA A 271 -17.89 5.47 -7.40
N HIS A 272 -17.05 4.50 -6.99
CA HIS A 272 -16.61 4.33 -5.62
C HIS A 272 -15.08 4.58 -5.53
N PRO A 273 -14.58 5.34 -4.55
CA PRO A 273 -13.16 5.72 -4.51
C PRO A 273 -12.20 4.55 -4.29
N LEU A 274 -12.63 3.46 -3.64
CA LEU A 274 -11.83 2.23 -3.56
C LEU A 274 -11.52 1.57 -4.91
N ASP A 275 -12.29 1.86 -5.97
CA ASP A 275 -12.08 1.26 -7.29
C ASP A 275 -11.00 2.01 -8.10
N VAL A 276 -10.54 3.19 -7.63
CA VAL A 276 -9.53 4.01 -8.33
C VAL A 276 -8.18 3.30 -8.46
N THR A 277 -7.79 2.51 -7.44
CA THR A 277 -6.49 1.82 -7.40
C THR A 277 -6.30 0.81 -8.53
N ARG A 278 -7.38 0.24 -9.10
CA ARG A 278 -7.27 -0.65 -10.28
C ARG A 278 -6.65 0.05 -11.48
N HIS A 279 -6.99 1.32 -11.72
CA HIS A 279 -6.45 2.10 -12.83
C HIS A 279 -4.97 2.40 -12.63
N TYR A 280 -4.58 2.66 -11.38
CA TYR A 280 -3.18 2.78 -11.02
C TYR A 280 -2.40 1.48 -11.29
N TYR A 281 -2.97 0.32 -10.98
CA TYR A 281 -2.36 -0.99 -11.30
C TYR A 281 -2.31 -1.31 -12.80
N GLU A 282 -3.29 -0.86 -13.58
CA GLU A 282 -3.23 -0.99 -15.04
C GLU A 282 -2.08 -0.18 -15.66
N VAL A 283 -1.64 0.90 -15.00
CA VAL A 283 -0.48 1.70 -15.42
C VAL A 283 0.83 1.12 -14.88
N THR A 284 0.86 0.73 -13.60
CA THR A 284 2.10 0.41 -12.88
C THR A 284 2.38 -1.08 -12.71
N GLY A 285 1.41 -1.94 -13.01
CA GLY A 285 1.42 -3.38 -12.77
C GLY A 285 0.63 -3.77 -11.52
N TYR A 286 -0.07 -4.90 -11.57
CA TYR A 286 -0.77 -5.45 -10.42
C TYR A 286 0.21 -6.01 -9.39
N PRO A 287 -0.11 -5.94 -8.08
CA PRO A 287 0.73 -6.52 -7.05
C PRO A 287 0.97 -8.02 -7.28
N LYS A 288 2.23 -8.46 -7.26
CA LYS A 288 2.55 -9.89 -7.20
C LYS A 288 2.17 -10.39 -5.80
N LEU A 289 1.50 -11.53 -5.75
CA LEU A 289 1.12 -12.12 -4.46
C LEU A 289 2.35 -12.76 -3.81
N PRO A 290 2.56 -12.58 -2.48
CA PRO A 290 3.58 -13.30 -1.75
C PRO A 290 3.21 -14.80 -1.68
N ALA A 291 4.10 -15.63 -1.14
CA ALA A 291 3.70 -17.01 -0.87
C ALA A 291 2.51 -17.05 0.10
N ARG A 292 1.61 -18.03 -0.06
CA ARG A 292 0.44 -18.18 0.82
C ARG A 292 0.82 -18.26 2.30
N TRP A 293 1.93 -18.93 2.59
CA TRP A 293 2.44 -19.09 3.94
C TRP A 293 2.96 -17.78 4.55
N ALA A 294 3.26 -16.77 3.74
CA ALA A 294 3.67 -15.44 4.21
C ALA A 294 2.55 -14.71 4.96
N LEU A 295 1.27 -15.06 4.74
CA LEU A 295 0.11 -14.48 5.43
C LEU A 295 -0.18 -15.14 6.80
N GLY A 296 0.65 -16.08 7.25
CA GLY A 296 0.58 -16.58 8.63
C GLY A 296 1.40 -15.71 9.58
N PRO A 297 1.33 -15.97 10.90
CA PRO A 297 2.19 -15.29 11.87
C PRO A 297 3.67 -15.65 11.70
N TRP A 298 4.53 -14.64 11.86
CA TRP A 298 5.99 -14.72 11.84
C TRP A 298 6.60 -14.32 13.18
N ILE A 299 7.72 -14.95 13.53
CA ILE A 299 8.51 -14.62 14.71
C ILE A 299 9.92 -14.23 14.30
N TRP A 300 10.50 -13.27 15.00
CA TRP A 300 11.91 -12.91 14.89
C TRP A 300 12.48 -12.39 16.20
N ARG A 301 13.81 -12.30 16.23
CA ARG A 301 14.60 -11.58 17.24
C ARG A 301 15.63 -10.72 16.50
N ASP A 302 15.94 -9.56 17.06
CA ASP A 302 16.89 -8.60 16.50
C ASP A 302 18.33 -9.08 16.56
N GLU A 303 18.66 -9.88 17.57
CA GLU A 303 19.94 -10.59 17.66
C GLU A 303 19.70 -12.00 18.22
N HIS A 304 20.10 -13.03 17.48
CA HIS A 304 20.11 -14.41 17.95
C HIS A 304 21.44 -14.75 18.61
N ASP A 305 21.45 -15.58 19.66
CA ASP A 305 22.73 -16.06 20.20
C ASP A 305 23.43 -16.99 19.19
N ASP A 306 22.74 -18.05 18.77
CA ASP A 306 23.24 -19.11 17.89
C ASP A 306 22.11 -19.99 17.31
N GLN A 307 22.50 -21.01 16.54
CA GLN A 307 21.57 -22.01 15.99
C GLN A 307 20.75 -22.75 17.05
N ALA A 308 21.30 -22.97 18.26
CA ALA A 308 20.58 -23.70 19.30
C ALA A 308 19.41 -22.87 19.84
N GLN A 309 19.55 -21.54 19.91
CA GLN A 309 18.44 -20.67 20.29
C GLN A 309 17.32 -20.68 19.24
N VAL A 310 17.65 -20.62 17.95
CA VAL A 310 16.64 -20.74 16.87
C VAL A 310 15.87 -22.04 17.01
N VAL A 311 16.57 -23.18 17.15
CA VAL A 311 15.91 -24.49 17.35
C VAL A 311 15.04 -24.51 18.61
N SER A 312 15.50 -23.91 19.71
CA SER A 312 14.72 -23.81 20.95
C SER A 312 13.43 -23.00 20.77
N ASP A 313 13.48 -21.90 20.03
CA ASP A 313 12.29 -21.09 19.74
C ASP A 313 11.27 -21.88 18.90
N LEU A 314 11.74 -22.55 17.84
CA LEU A 314 10.89 -23.36 16.96
C LEU A 314 10.13 -24.46 17.74
N GLU A 315 10.85 -25.16 18.62
CA GLU A 315 10.28 -26.20 19.49
C GLU A 315 9.29 -25.61 20.50
N THR A 316 9.64 -24.48 21.12
CA THR A 316 8.79 -23.81 22.13
C THR A 316 7.48 -23.31 21.55
N ILE A 317 7.51 -22.75 20.34
CA ILE A 317 6.30 -22.30 19.62
C ILE A 317 5.31 -23.45 19.46
N ARG A 318 5.78 -24.65 19.09
CA ARG A 318 4.93 -25.84 18.94
C ARG A 318 4.48 -26.40 20.28
N ASP A 319 5.35 -26.48 21.28
CA ASP A 319 5.01 -26.97 22.61
C ASP A 319 3.96 -26.09 23.32
N LEU A 320 3.94 -24.80 23.02
CA LEU A 320 3.01 -23.82 23.57
C LEU A 320 1.75 -23.61 22.71
N ASP A 321 1.59 -24.37 21.63
CA ASP A 321 0.45 -24.28 20.70
C ASP A 321 0.27 -22.86 20.12
N LEU A 322 1.38 -22.25 19.70
CA LEU A 322 1.38 -20.92 19.08
C LEU A 322 1.33 -21.09 17.56
N ALA A 323 0.28 -20.52 16.96
CA ALA A 323 0.11 -20.50 15.51
C ALA A 323 1.24 -19.68 14.89
N THR A 324 2.03 -20.30 14.02
CA THR A 324 3.21 -19.68 13.42
C THR A 324 3.55 -20.42 12.14
N THR A 325 3.74 -19.66 11.07
CA THR A 325 4.03 -20.19 9.74
C THR A 325 5.46 -19.91 9.32
N GLY A 326 6.13 -18.92 9.92
CA GLY A 326 7.51 -18.58 9.56
C GLY A 326 8.33 -18.01 10.71
N TYR A 327 9.64 -18.08 10.52
CA TYR A 327 10.64 -17.56 11.43
C TYR A 327 11.73 -16.88 10.59
N TRP A 328 12.16 -15.69 10.98
CA TRP A 328 13.26 -15.03 10.29
C TRP A 328 14.37 -14.61 11.25
N ILE A 329 15.62 -14.70 10.77
CA ILE A 329 16.83 -14.45 11.55
C ILE A 329 17.38 -13.08 11.16
N ASP A 330 17.51 -12.19 12.15
CA ASP A 330 18.20 -10.91 11.98
C ASP A 330 19.71 -11.06 12.20
N ARG A 331 20.47 -10.00 11.98
CA ARG A 331 21.91 -9.98 12.25
C ARG A 331 22.20 -10.13 13.75
N PRO A 332 23.38 -10.65 14.14
CA PRO A 332 24.36 -11.28 13.27
C PRO A 332 24.00 -12.75 13.05
N TYR A 333 24.05 -13.24 11.81
CA TYR A 333 24.05 -14.69 11.52
C TYR A 333 25.16 -15.09 10.54
N ALA A 334 25.64 -14.13 9.74
CA ALA A 334 26.73 -14.25 8.79
C ALA A 334 28.07 -13.84 9.42
N THR A 335 29.18 -14.16 8.76
CA THR A 335 30.54 -13.79 9.24
C THR A 335 30.74 -12.27 9.27
N ALA A 336 30.13 -11.54 8.33
CA ALA A 336 29.97 -10.09 8.33
C ALA A 336 28.83 -9.71 7.39
N GLU A 337 28.40 -8.44 7.39
CA GLU A 337 27.33 -8.04 6.48
C GLU A 337 27.75 -8.14 5.01
N GLY A 338 26.92 -8.82 4.22
CA GLY A 338 27.19 -9.07 2.81
C GLY A 338 28.21 -10.19 2.53
N THR A 339 28.51 -11.09 3.46
CA THR A 339 29.38 -12.26 3.19
C THR A 339 28.67 -13.43 2.49
N PHE A 340 27.33 -13.48 2.55
CA PHE A 340 26.50 -14.55 1.98
C PHE A 340 26.89 -15.95 2.48
N ASP A 341 27.07 -16.06 3.80
CA ASP A 341 27.37 -17.28 4.53
C ASP A 341 26.65 -17.31 5.89
N PHE A 342 26.73 -18.45 6.58
CA PHE A 342 26.43 -18.54 8.01
C PHE A 342 27.75 -18.63 8.78
N GLU A 343 27.89 -17.87 9.86
CA GLU A 343 29.08 -17.93 10.70
C GLU A 343 29.15 -19.31 11.39
N ALA A 344 30.05 -20.18 10.91
CA ALA A 344 30.12 -21.58 11.32
C ALA A 344 30.30 -21.82 12.84
N ALA A 345 30.81 -20.83 13.58
CA ALA A 345 30.94 -20.94 15.04
C ALA A 345 29.60 -20.84 15.79
N ARG A 346 28.64 -20.07 15.25
CA ARG A 346 27.31 -19.83 15.82
C ARG A 346 26.23 -20.67 15.12
N PHE A 347 26.41 -20.91 13.83
CA PHE A 347 25.52 -21.71 13.00
C PHE A 347 26.29 -22.88 12.38
N PRO A 348 26.62 -23.92 13.17
CA PRO A 348 27.46 -25.02 12.72
C PRO A 348 26.80 -25.95 11.68
N ASP A 349 25.47 -25.97 11.60
CA ASP A 349 24.69 -26.79 10.65
C ASP A 349 23.36 -26.11 10.26
N PRO A 350 23.41 -25.02 9.47
CA PRO A 350 22.23 -24.24 9.10
C PRO A 350 21.23 -25.05 8.26
N GLU A 351 21.69 -25.97 7.42
CA GLU A 351 20.81 -26.85 6.64
C GLU A 351 19.95 -27.75 7.55
N ALA A 352 20.53 -28.32 8.61
CA ALA A 352 19.75 -29.10 9.58
C ALA A 352 18.75 -28.23 10.36
N MET A 353 19.12 -26.99 10.71
CA MET A 353 18.22 -26.03 11.34
C MET A 353 17.02 -25.69 10.44
N ILE A 354 17.27 -25.38 9.17
CA ILE A 354 16.22 -25.09 8.17
C ILE A 354 15.32 -26.32 7.97
N ALA A 355 15.92 -27.51 7.79
CA ALA A 355 15.15 -28.75 7.66
C ALA A 355 14.28 -29.03 8.89
N HIS A 356 14.76 -28.68 10.08
CA HIS A 356 14.00 -28.81 11.33
C HIS A 356 12.82 -27.82 11.39
N ALA A 357 13.02 -26.56 11.03
CA ALA A 357 11.94 -25.58 10.88
C ALA A 357 10.86 -26.09 9.90
N HIS A 358 11.28 -26.62 8.75
CA HIS A 358 10.37 -27.16 7.73
C HIS A 358 9.60 -28.39 8.25
N ALA A 359 10.24 -29.26 9.04
CA ALA A 359 9.57 -30.39 9.67
C ALA A 359 8.45 -29.91 10.61
N LEU A 360 8.67 -28.82 11.34
CA LEU A 360 7.66 -28.19 12.19
C LEU A 360 6.68 -27.28 11.41
N GLY A 361 6.73 -27.30 10.07
CA GLY A 361 5.87 -26.52 9.21
C GLY A 361 6.09 -25.01 9.32
N MET A 362 7.33 -24.58 9.57
CA MET A 362 7.73 -23.17 9.50
C MET A 362 8.60 -22.93 8.27
N ARG A 363 8.58 -21.71 7.75
CA ARG A 363 9.44 -21.23 6.67
C ARG A 363 10.48 -20.25 7.19
N MET A 364 11.66 -20.27 6.58
CA MET A 364 12.80 -19.49 7.05
C MET A 364 13.09 -18.29 6.14
N ALA A 365 13.38 -17.15 6.75
CA ALA A 365 13.83 -15.95 6.06
C ALA A 365 15.04 -15.29 6.78
N LEU A 366 15.76 -14.41 6.07
CA LEU A 366 16.96 -13.74 6.58
C LEU A 366 16.89 -12.22 6.41
N TRP A 367 17.43 -11.47 7.36
CA TRP A 367 17.69 -10.04 7.20
C TRP A 367 18.87 -9.79 6.26
N HIS A 368 18.73 -8.81 5.38
CA HIS A 368 19.70 -8.45 4.36
C HIS A 368 19.73 -6.94 4.12
N VAL A 369 20.89 -6.46 3.66
CA VAL A 369 21.15 -5.11 3.14
C VAL A 369 21.79 -5.18 1.75
N PRO A 370 21.74 -4.12 0.92
CA PRO A 370 22.34 -4.09 -0.42
C PRO A 370 23.86 -3.80 -0.43
N TYR A 371 24.55 -4.02 0.70
CA TYR A 371 25.95 -3.61 0.89
C TYR A 371 26.87 -4.80 1.13
N LEU A 372 28.15 -4.61 0.82
CA LEU A 372 29.24 -5.39 1.37
C LEU A 372 29.91 -4.53 2.44
N ASP A 373 30.03 -5.02 3.68
CA ASP A 373 30.78 -4.32 4.73
C ASP A 373 32.22 -4.07 4.26
N GLU A 374 32.58 -2.81 3.97
CA GLU A 374 33.88 -2.42 3.43
C GLU A 374 35.01 -2.53 4.46
N GLU A 375 34.69 -2.47 5.75
CA GLU A 375 35.67 -2.54 6.84
C GLU A 375 36.02 -3.98 7.23
N SER A 376 35.13 -4.93 6.93
CA SER A 376 35.33 -6.34 7.26
C SER A 376 36.31 -7.08 6.31
N PRO A 377 37.35 -7.74 6.82
CA PRO A 377 38.20 -8.62 6.01
C PRO A 377 37.46 -9.80 5.37
N ALA A 378 36.29 -10.18 5.90
CA ALA A 378 35.52 -11.32 5.43
C ALA A 378 34.88 -11.07 4.06
N THR A 379 34.55 -9.82 3.74
CA THR A 379 33.94 -9.42 2.45
C THR A 379 34.99 -9.10 1.38
N ALA A 380 36.29 -9.04 1.72
CA ALA A 380 37.36 -8.57 0.84
C ALA A 380 37.44 -9.32 -0.51
N ALA A 381 37.11 -10.62 -0.53
CA ALA A 381 37.07 -11.39 -1.77
C ALA A 381 35.92 -10.94 -2.69
N LEU A 382 34.71 -10.76 -2.14
CA LEU A 382 33.54 -10.30 -2.89
C LEU A 382 33.71 -8.85 -3.34
N GLN A 383 34.32 -7.99 -2.52
CA GLN A 383 34.67 -6.63 -2.91
C GLN A 383 35.64 -6.64 -4.11
N ALA A 384 36.65 -7.52 -4.11
CA ALA A 384 37.59 -7.64 -5.22
C ALA A 384 36.92 -8.17 -6.50
N GLU A 385 35.94 -9.07 -6.38
CA GLU A 385 35.11 -9.51 -7.51
C GLU A 385 34.27 -8.36 -8.07
N ALA A 386 33.59 -7.61 -7.19
CA ALA A 386 32.78 -6.45 -7.58
C ALA A 386 33.62 -5.35 -8.25
N GLU A 387 34.81 -5.07 -7.74
CA GLU A 387 35.76 -4.14 -8.36
C GLU A 387 36.22 -4.62 -9.75
N ALA A 388 36.59 -5.89 -9.87
CA ALA A 388 37.00 -6.48 -11.15
C ALA A 388 35.87 -6.52 -12.18
N GLY A 389 34.62 -6.69 -11.72
CA GLY A 389 33.41 -6.67 -12.54
C GLY A 389 32.90 -5.25 -12.86
N GLY A 390 33.42 -4.22 -12.19
CA GLY A 390 32.90 -2.85 -12.24
C GLY A 390 31.43 -2.81 -11.82
N PHE A 391 31.09 -3.44 -10.69
CA PHE A 391 29.73 -3.54 -10.16
C PHE A 391 29.36 -2.40 -9.21
N TRP A 392 30.25 -1.44 -9.03
CA TRP A 392 30.00 -0.23 -8.26
C TRP A 392 29.46 0.89 -9.17
N PRO A 393 28.71 1.85 -8.62
CA PRO A 393 28.34 3.07 -9.35
C PRO A 393 29.60 3.77 -9.90
N GLU A 394 29.46 4.40 -11.08
CA GLU A 394 30.56 5.12 -11.74
C GLU A 394 31.02 6.33 -10.93
N VAL A 395 30.05 7.00 -10.30
CA VAL A 395 30.27 8.06 -9.31
C VAL A 395 29.46 7.72 -8.07
N VAL A 396 30.13 7.73 -6.92
CA VAL A 396 29.54 7.45 -5.62
C VAL A 396 29.43 8.77 -4.85
N GLY A 397 28.21 9.13 -4.47
CA GLY A 397 27.95 10.27 -3.61
C GLY A 397 28.18 9.93 -2.14
N ILE A 398 27.69 10.78 -1.24
CA ILE A 398 27.63 10.50 0.20
C ILE A 398 26.51 9.49 0.42
N TRP A 399 26.84 8.36 1.06
CA TRP A 399 25.87 7.39 1.60
C TRP A 399 25.73 7.59 3.11
N LEU A 400 24.66 7.05 3.69
CA LEU A 400 24.27 7.32 5.08
C LEU A 400 24.38 6.08 5.98
N ASN A 401 24.61 4.91 5.41
CA ASN A 401 24.84 3.66 6.13
C ASN A 401 26.29 3.46 6.63
N ASP A 402 26.46 2.52 7.56
CA ASP A 402 27.74 2.21 8.21
C ASP A 402 28.58 1.12 7.50
N TRP A 403 28.06 0.48 6.45
CA TRP A 403 28.71 -0.68 5.81
C TRP A 403 29.52 -0.31 4.57
N GLY A 404 28.97 0.52 3.69
CA GLY A 404 29.68 0.93 2.48
C GLY A 404 28.79 1.35 1.32
N ARG A 405 29.41 1.45 0.14
CA ARG A 405 28.72 1.84 -1.10
C ARG A 405 27.79 0.72 -1.61
N PRO A 406 26.65 1.07 -2.22
CA PRO A 406 25.74 0.10 -2.83
C PRO A 406 26.34 -0.56 -4.08
N ILE A 407 25.91 -1.79 -4.36
CA ILE A 407 26.13 -2.44 -5.67
C ILE A 407 25.22 -1.76 -6.70
N ASP A 408 25.74 -1.46 -7.90
CA ASP A 408 24.97 -0.90 -9.01
C ASP A 408 24.11 -1.99 -9.68
N LEU A 409 22.90 -2.16 -9.17
CA LEU A 409 21.94 -3.14 -9.66
C LEU A 409 21.31 -2.77 -11.01
N SER A 410 21.56 -1.56 -11.55
CA SER A 410 21.12 -1.23 -12.92
C SER A 410 21.95 -1.95 -13.98
N LYS A 411 23.15 -2.41 -13.60
CA LYS A 411 24.03 -3.21 -14.46
C LYS A 411 23.60 -4.68 -14.45
N PRO A 412 23.21 -5.26 -15.61
CA PRO A 412 22.72 -6.65 -15.67
C PRO A 412 23.71 -7.69 -15.14
N GLU A 413 25.02 -7.50 -15.35
CA GLU A 413 26.03 -8.42 -14.83
C GLU A 413 26.18 -8.34 -13.31
N ALA A 414 26.05 -7.13 -12.73
CA ALA A 414 26.09 -6.94 -11.28
C ALA A 414 24.84 -7.54 -10.62
N MET A 415 23.66 -7.31 -11.21
CA MET A 415 22.40 -7.95 -10.81
C MET A 415 22.54 -9.48 -10.81
N ALA A 416 23.02 -10.07 -11.91
CA ALA A 416 23.17 -11.52 -12.01
C ALA A 416 24.18 -12.09 -10.99
N TRP A 417 25.28 -11.36 -10.72
CA TRP A 417 26.26 -11.74 -9.70
C TRP A 417 25.66 -11.68 -8.30
N TRP A 418 24.96 -10.60 -7.95
CA TRP A 418 24.29 -10.45 -6.66
C TRP A 418 23.23 -11.55 -6.44
N GLN A 419 22.40 -11.83 -7.45
CA GLN A 419 21.45 -12.94 -7.42
C GLN A 419 22.13 -14.30 -7.21
N ALA A 420 23.33 -14.52 -7.78
CA ALA A 420 24.07 -15.76 -7.57
C ALA A 420 24.57 -15.90 -6.12
N LEU A 421 24.83 -14.80 -5.42
CA LEU A 421 25.13 -14.79 -4.00
C LEU A 421 23.88 -15.11 -3.17
N ILE A 422 22.76 -14.46 -3.46
CA ILE A 422 21.46 -14.73 -2.78
C ILE A 422 21.06 -16.20 -2.93
N ARG A 423 21.27 -16.79 -4.12
CA ARG A 423 20.95 -18.21 -4.39
C ARG A 423 21.68 -19.18 -3.46
N ARG A 424 22.81 -18.80 -2.85
CA ARG A 424 23.48 -19.64 -1.85
C ARG A 424 22.56 -19.93 -0.66
N TYR A 425 21.74 -18.96 -0.24
CA TYR A 425 20.77 -19.15 0.83
C TYR A 425 19.50 -19.83 0.35
N THR A 426 18.97 -19.45 -0.82
CA THR A 426 17.73 -20.06 -1.31
C THR A 426 17.92 -21.54 -1.69
N GLU A 427 19.10 -21.93 -2.15
CA GLU A 427 19.48 -23.34 -2.37
C GLU A 427 19.58 -24.14 -1.07
N MET A 428 19.87 -23.50 0.08
CA MET A 428 19.83 -24.14 1.41
C MET A 428 18.39 -24.30 1.95
N GLY A 429 17.40 -23.64 1.35
CA GLY A 429 16.00 -23.66 1.78
C GLY A 429 15.53 -22.39 2.50
N ILE A 430 16.25 -21.27 2.38
CA ILE A 430 15.71 -19.95 2.74
C ILE A 430 14.68 -19.54 1.69
N GLU A 431 13.47 -19.18 2.12
CA GLU A 431 12.33 -18.89 1.25
C GLU A 431 11.84 -17.44 1.39
N GLY A 432 12.56 -16.60 2.13
CA GLY A 432 12.25 -15.18 2.24
C GLY A 432 13.38 -14.32 2.77
N PHE A 433 13.17 -13.01 2.70
CA PHE A 433 14.13 -12.00 3.13
C PHE A 433 13.42 -10.79 3.75
N LYS A 434 13.99 -10.26 4.84
CA LYS A 434 13.73 -8.89 5.32
C LYS A 434 14.79 -8.00 4.69
N LEU A 435 14.35 -7.12 3.80
CA LEU A 435 15.17 -6.21 3.02
C LEU A 435 15.14 -4.85 3.67
N ASP A 436 16.22 -4.59 4.38
CA ASP A 436 16.44 -3.35 5.09
C ASP A 436 17.41 -2.49 4.28
N TYR A 437 17.24 -1.18 4.40
CA TYR A 437 18.01 -0.19 3.63
C TYR A 437 17.83 -0.30 2.11
N ALA A 438 17.37 0.78 1.50
CA ALA A 438 17.53 1.05 0.06
C ALA A 438 17.37 2.55 -0.25
N GLU A 439 17.29 3.38 0.78
CA GLU A 439 16.96 4.80 0.72
C GLU A 439 18.22 5.69 0.77
N ASP A 440 19.41 5.09 0.86
CA ASP A 440 20.72 5.75 0.98
C ASP A 440 21.06 6.72 -0.16
N ILE A 441 20.53 6.44 -1.35
CA ILE A 441 20.71 7.31 -2.51
C ILE A 441 19.78 8.50 -2.34
N VAL A 442 20.27 9.53 -1.64
CA VAL A 442 19.54 10.78 -1.43
C VAL A 442 19.90 11.80 -2.51
N PRO A 443 18.93 12.58 -3.02
CA PRO A 443 19.14 13.48 -4.16
C PRO A 443 20.05 14.67 -3.84
N GLY A 444 20.15 15.05 -2.57
CA GLY A 444 20.95 16.18 -2.16
C GLY A 444 21.04 16.31 -0.65
N LEU A 445 22.14 16.89 -0.20
CA LEU A 445 22.26 17.45 1.13
C LEU A 445 22.16 18.95 0.93
N ASN A 446 21.09 19.59 1.41
CA ASN A 446 20.75 20.99 1.13
C ASN A 446 20.41 21.28 -0.36
N THR A 447 20.63 22.54 -0.79
CA THR A 447 20.42 23.00 -2.17
C THR A 447 21.40 22.42 -3.19
N ALA A 448 22.46 21.73 -2.77
CA ALA A 448 23.42 21.07 -3.63
C ALA A 448 23.04 19.60 -3.87
N ARG A 449 23.34 19.10 -5.07
CA ARG A 449 23.20 17.68 -5.37
C ARG A 449 24.20 16.84 -4.59
N ASN A 450 23.76 15.66 -4.20
CA ASN A 450 24.64 14.59 -3.75
C ASN A 450 24.90 13.72 -4.98
N ARG A 451 25.94 14.00 -5.77
CA ARG A 451 26.06 13.44 -7.12
C ARG A 451 26.36 11.93 -7.11
N TRP A 452 25.53 11.18 -7.82
CA TRP A 452 25.75 9.77 -8.15
C TRP A 452 25.65 9.54 -9.66
N GLU A 453 26.32 8.53 -10.19
CA GLU A 453 26.19 8.10 -11.59
C GLU A 453 26.21 6.58 -11.67
N PHE A 454 25.23 6.00 -12.35
CA PHE A 454 25.04 4.55 -12.49
C PHE A 454 25.22 4.11 -13.95
N ALA A 455 25.45 2.81 -14.16
CA ALA A 455 25.78 2.24 -15.46
C ALA A 455 24.69 2.42 -16.54
N ASP A 456 23.41 2.57 -16.15
CA ASP A 456 22.31 2.83 -17.07
C ASP A 456 22.17 4.32 -17.47
N GLY A 457 23.02 5.19 -16.92
CA GLY A 457 23.03 6.63 -17.14
C GLY A 457 22.10 7.42 -16.20
N SER A 458 21.43 6.74 -15.26
CA SER A 458 20.69 7.41 -14.19
C SER A 458 21.63 8.01 -13.15
N ASP A 459 21.07 8.92 -12.34
CA ASP A 459 21.73 9.60 -11.24
C ASP A 459 20.82 9.63 -10.01
N GLU A 460 21.27 10.25 -8.92
CA GLU A 460 20.54 10.27 -7.65
C GLU A 460 19.10 10.83 -7.75
N ARG A 461 18.81 11.66 -8.76
CA ARG A 461 17.50 12.31 -8.91
C ARG A 461 16.44 11.31 -9.32
N THR A 462 16.84 10.24 -10.02
CA THR A 462 15.98 9.16 -10.50
C THR A 462 16.26 7.84 -9.79
N MET A 463 17.52 7.54 -9.50
CA MET A 463 17.95 6.29 -8.88
C MET A 463 17.53 6.16 -7.42
N LYS A 464 17.28 7.25 -6.68
CA LYS A 464 16.78 7.18 -5.29
C LYS A 464 15.57 6.26 -5.10
N ASN A 465 14.67 6.23 -6.08
CA ASN A 465 13.47 5.42 -6.07
C ASN A 465 13.67 4.13 -6.87
N LEU A 466 14.37 4.20 -8.01
CA LEU A 466 14.62 3.03 -8.86
C LEU A 466 15.48 1.98 -8.15
N TYR A 467 16.41 2.38 -7.30
CA TYR A 467 17.29 1.47 -6.56
C TYR A 467 16.50 0.52 -5.67
N GLN A 468 15.50 1.03 -4.94
CA GLN A 468 14.61 0.23 -4.09
C GLN A 468 13.94 -0.87 -4.90
N ARG A 469 13.39 -0.52 -6.07
CA ARG A 469 12.76 -1.48 -6.97
C ARG A 469 13.74 -2.52 -7.53
N LEU A 470 14.95 -2.10 -7.91
CA LEU A 470 15.99 -3.03 -8.40
C LEU A 470 16.46 -3.97 -7.30
N TYR A 471 16.62 -3.47 -6.07
CA TYR A 471 16.97 -4.25 -4.90
C TYR A 471 15.91 -5.31 -4.61
N HIS A 472 14.63 -4.94 -4.56
CA HIS A 472 13.55 -5.90 -4.34
C HIS A 472 13.42 -6.90 -5.49
N GLN A 473 13.59 -6.46 -6.74
CA GLN A 473 13.62 -7.35 -7.90
C GLN A 473 14.72 -8.41 -7.79
N ALA A 474 15.92 -8.02 -7.36
CA ALA A 474 17.05 -8.94 -7.21
C ALA A 474 16.71 -10.14 -6.33
N TYR A 475 16.02 -9.91 -5.21
CA TYR A 475 15.61 -10.98 -4.30
C TYR A 475 14.36 -11.69 -4.81
N ALA A 476 13.34 -10.96 -5.28
CA ALA A 476 12.09 -11.53 -5.77
C ALA A 476 12.30 -12.55 -6.91
N GLU A 477 13.30 -12.36 -7.76
CA GLU A 477 13.67 -13.28 -8.85
C GLU A 477 14.49 -14.50 -8.40
N THR A 478 14.94 -14.52 -7.14
CA THR A 478 15.65 -15.66 -6.53
C THR A 478 14.75 -16.53 -5.65
N LEU A 479 13.55 -16.04 -5.34
CA LEU A 479 12.52 -16.75 -4.58
C LEU A 479 11.80 -17.81 -5.42
N PRO A 480 11.14 -18.79 -4.79
CA PRO A 480 10.33 -19.79 -5.49
C PRO A 480 9.24 -19.19 -6.40
N GLU A 481 8.86 -19.93 -7.44
CA GLU A 481 7.87 -19.46 -8.45
C GLU A 481 6.47 -19.23 -7.85
N ASP A 482 6.09 -20.04 -6.84
CA ASP A 482 4.84 -19.89 -6.09
C ASP A 482 4.89 -18.78 -5.01
N GLY A 483 5.97 -18.00 -5.00
CA GLY A 483 6.20 -16.84 -4.15
C GLY A 483 7.17 -17.13 -3.00
N GLY A 484 7.50 -16.08 -2.27
CA GLY A 484 8.22 -16.17 -0.99
C GLY A 484 7.75 -15.09 -0.03
N PHE A 485 8.54 -14.83 1.00
CA PHE A 485 8.34 -13.71 1.92
C PHE A 485 9.37 -12.63 1.62
N LEU A 486 8.90 -11.45 1.23
CA LEU A 486 9.76 -10.32 0.92
C LEU A 486 9.28 -9.13 1.75
N LEU A 487 9.87 -8.92 2.91
CA LEU A 487 9.52 -7.83 3.81
C LEU A 487 10.44 -6.65 3.54
N CYS A 488 9.92 -5.52 3.09
CA CYS A 488 10.73 -4.38 2.65
C CYS A 488 10.42 -3.13 3.49
N ARG A 489 11.44 -2.32 3.78
CA ARG A 489 11.29 -1.03 4.48
C ARG A 489 10.81 0.09 3.56
N SER A 490 11.36 0.17 2.34
CA SER A 490 11.04 1.21 1.37
C SER A 490 10.36 0.67 0.12
N GLY A 491 9.96 1.57 -0.77
CA GLY A 491 9.41 1.24 -2.08
C GLY A 491 9.02 2.48 -2.87
N MET A 492 8.84 2.30 -4.18
CA MET A 492 8.29 3.32 -5.07
C MET A 492 7.08 2.79 -5.85
N TYR A 493 6.35 3.67 -6.53
CA TYR A 493 5.29 3.24 -7.44
C TYR A 493 5.80 2.20 -8.47
N GLY A 494 5.03 1.16 -8.72
CA GLY A 494 5.41 0.06 -9.61
C GLY A 494 6.29 -1.01 -8.95
N ASP A 495 6.72 -0.84 -7.70
CA ASP A 495 7.47 -1.87 -6.96
C ASP A 495 6.57 -3.00 -6.44
N GLN A 496 5.25 -2.79 -6.35
CA GLN A 496 4.30 -3.83 -5.95
C GLN A 496 4.37 -5.09 -6.83
N VAL A 497 4.90 -4.99 -8.06
CA VAL A 497 5.09 -6.13 -8.98
C VAL A 497 6.15 -7.13 -8.48
N ASN A 498 7.02 -6.72 -7.56
CA ASN A 498 7.99 -7.59 -6.91
C ASN A 498 7.36 -8.39 -5.75
N GLY A 499 6.15 -8.02 -5.32
CA GLY A 499 5.42 -8.61 -4.20
C GLY A 499 5.96 -8.26 -2.81
N PRO A 500 6.37 -7.00 -2.54
CA PRO A 500 6.82 -6.60 -1.22
C PRO A 500 5.65 -6.62 -0.22
N ILE A 501 5.95 -7.09 0.97
CA ILE A 501 5.21 -6.82 2.20
C ILE A 501 5.91 -5.63 2.83
N LEU A 502 5.21 -4.51 3.00
CA LEU A 502 5.82 -3.31 3.54
C LEU A 502 5.79 -3.30 5.06
N TRP A 503 6.93 -2.93 5.63
CA TRP A 503 7.12 -2.72 7.05
C TRP A 503 7.48 -1.26 7.35
N PRO A 504 6.82 -0.62 8.33
CA PRO A 504 6.85 0.82 8.56
C PRO A 504 8.13 1.34 9.23
N GLY A 505 9.22 0.58 9.18
CA GLY A 505 10.46 0.94 9.85
C GLY A 505 10.40 0.82 11.38
N ASP A 506 11.38 1.46 12.01
CA ASP A 506 11.69 1.32 13.44
C ASP A 506 10.74 2.16 14.32
N LEU A 507 9.49 1.73 14.46
CA LEU A 507 8.48 2.40 15.28
C LEU A 507 8.77 2.31 16.79
N ASP A 508 8.20 3.23 17.57
CA ASP A 508 8.35 3.22 19.03
C ASP A 508 7.55 2.10 19.69
N ALA A 509 8.14 1.38 20.64
CA ALA A 509 7.51 0.39 21.51
C ALA A 509 6.57 1.02 22.55
N THR A 510 5.72 1.97 22.12
CA THR A 510 4.88 2.80 22.97
C THR A 510 3.52 3.14 22.32
N PHE A 511 2.79 4.06 22.94
CA PHE A 511 1.55 4.65 22.40
C PHE A 511 1.77 6.10 21.90
N SER A 512 3.03 6.53 21.68
CA SER A 512 3.36 7.86 21.17
C SER A 512 2.65 8.11 19.83
N LEU A 513 2.10 9.31 19.66
CA LEU A 513 1.74 9.79 18.33
C LEU A 513 3.00 10.27 17.61
N HIS A 514 3.01 10.19 16.29
CA HIS A 514 4.10 10.73 15.48
C HIS A 514 4.33 12.22 15.78
N GLY A 515 5.57 12.59 16.08
CA GLY A 515 6.00 13.95 16.44
C GLY A 515 5.71 14.36 17.89
N GLU A 516 5.15 13.50 18.74
CA GLU A 516 5.04 13.80 20.18
C GLU A 516 6.42 13.79 20.85
N PRO A 517 6.71 14.69 21.81
CA PRO A 517 8.00 14.69 22.50
C PRO A 517 8.30 13.36 23.20
N ILE A 518 9.46 12.78 22.92
CA ILE A 518 9.97 11.53 23.51
C ILE A 518 11.43 11.70 23.97
N GLY A 519 11.87 10.84 24.88
CA GLY A 519 13.23 10.88 25.42
C GLY A 519 13.53 12.07 26.35
N GLU A 520 14.79 12.20 26.77
CA GLU A 520 15.25 13.29 27.66
C GLU A 520 15.45 14.61 26.90
N ASP A 521 15.83 14.54 25.63
CA ASP A 521 16.08 15.71 24.77
C ASP A 521 14.78 16.32 24.21
N GLY A 522 13.68 15.57 24.26
CA GLY A 522 12.34 16.03 23.86
C GLY A 522 12.14 16.10 22.34
N ASP A 523 12.92 15.32 21.59
CA ASP A 523 12.75 15.14 20.15
C ASP A 523 11.37 14.53 19.85
N GLY A 524 10.87 14.75 18.64
CA GLY A 524 9.62 14.15 18.19
C GLY A 524 9.76 12.66 17.96
N ALA A 525 8.83 11.90 18.51
CA ALA A 525 8.70 10.47 18.35
C ALA A 525 8.48 10.09 16.88
N VAL A 526 9.05 8.97 16.44
CA VAL A 526 8.65 8.35 15.17
C VAL A 526 7.16 7.96 15.23
N GLY A 527 6.69 7.56 16.40
CA GLY A 527 5.32 7.13 16.68
C GLY A 527 5.26 5.62 16.95
N GLY A 528 4.35 5.22 17.84
CA GLY A 528 4.19 3.82 18.25
C GLY A 528 2.99 3.13 17.60
N LEU A 529 2.24 2.35 18.38
CA LEU A 529 1.06 1.63 17.91
C LEU A 529 0.06 2.50 17.10
N PRO A 530 -0.27 3.75 17.48
CA PRO A 530 -1.15 4.60 16.66
C PRO A 530 -0.59 4.80 15.24
N ALA A 531 0.71 5.11 15.14
CA ALA A 531 1.41 5.33 13.87
C ALA A 531 1.46 4.07 13.01
N SER A 532 1.65 2.90 13.62
CA SER A 532 1.54 1.59 12.92
C SER A 532 0.19 1.43 12.23
N VAL A 533 -0.92 1.76 12.90
CA VAL A 533 -2.26 1.69 12.28
C VAL A 533 -2.38 2.65 11.10
N VAL A 534 -1.88 3.88 11.24
CA VAL A 534 -1.91 4.87 10.15
C VAL A 534 -1.10 4.40 8.95
N ALA A 535 0.10 3.86 9.16
CA ALA A 535 0.96 3.37 8.09
C ALA A 535 0.25 2.28 7.24
N GLY A 536 -0.27 1.24 7.89
CA GLY A 536 -0.99 0.17 7.19
C GLY A 536 -2.23 0.66 6.42
N LEU A 537 -2.91 1.70 6.92
CA LEU A 537 -4.06 2.30 6.25
C LEU A 537 -3.71 3.26 5.11
N SER A 538 -2.50 3.80 5.09
CA SER A 538 -2.01 4.70 4.04
C SER A 538 -1.42 3.92 2.86
N LEU A 539 -0.81 2.76 3.12
CA LEU A 539 -0.20 1.90 2.11
C LEU A 539 -1.21 1.28 1.13
N GLY A 540 -2.35 0.80 1.64
CA GLY A 540 -3.42 0.20 0.84
C GLY A 540 -3.85 1.08 -0.35
N PRO A 541 -4.38 2.30 -0.12
CA PRO A 541 -4.75 3.23 -1.21
C PRO A 541 -3.56 3.77 -2.01
N SER A 542 -2.33 3.48 -1.58
CA SER A 542 -1.08 3.82 -2.30
C SER A 542 -0.56 2.69 -3.18
N GLY A 543 -1.33 1.61 -3.32
CA GLY A 543 -1.01 0.51 -4.22
C GLY A 543 -0.26 -0.66 -3.57
N PHE A 544 -0.01 -0.62 -2.26
CA PHE A 544 0.67 -1.70 -1.54
C PHE A 544 -0.31 -2.41 -0.59
N PRO A 545 -0.83 -3.57 -1.00
CA PRO A 545 -1.91 -4.23 -0.27
C PRO A 545 -1.43 -5.07 0.92
N PHE A 546 -0.12 -5.36 1.01
CA PHE A 546 0.46 -6.20 2.05
C PHE A 546 1.31 -5.37 3.02
N TYR A 547 0.88 -5.36 4.27
CA TYR A 547 1.47 -4.64 5.38
C TYR A 547 1.74 -5.59 6.55
N GLY A 548 2.91 -5.43 7.18
CA GLY A 548 3.25 -6.04 8.46
C GLY A 548 4.07 -5.08 9.34
N ALA A 549 3.76 -5.03 10.63
CA ALA A 549 4.48 -4.18 11.59
C ALA A 549 5.36 -5.01 12.51
N ASP A 550 6.40 -4.40 13.10
CA ASP A 550 7.05 -4.98 14.28
C ASP A 550 6.09 -4.99 15.46
N THR A 551 5.41 -6.12 15.66
CA THR A 551 4.44 -6.25 16.75
C THR A 551 5.16 -6.16 18.09
N GLY A 552 5.01 -5.03 18.77
CA GLY A 552 5.72 -4.69 20.00
C GLY A 552 6.59 -3.43 19.88
N GLY A 553 6.87 -2.99 18.66
CA GLY A 553 7.73 -1.84 18.36
C GLY A 553 9.22 -2.18 18.41
N TYR A 554 10.02 -1.24 17.90
CA TYR A 554 11.47 -1.35 17.75
C TYR A 554 12.20 -0.36 18.66
N ARG A 555 12.00 0.94 18.47
CA ARG A 555 12.62 1.99 19.32
C ARG A 555 12.03 1.96 20.72
N HIS A 556 12.84 2.34 21.72
CA HIS A 556 12.42 2.36 23.14
C HIS A 556 11.85 1.02 23.66
N SER A 557 12.23 -0.09 23.02
CA SER A 557 11.94 -1.44 23.52
C SER A 557 12.70 -1.72 24.83
N PRO A 558 12.22 -2.63 25.68
CA PRO A 558 11.09 -3.55 25.47
C PRO A 558 9.70 -2.91 25.67
N PRO A 559 8.66 -3.37 24.96
CA PRO A 559 7.29 -2.99 25.26
C PRO A 559 6.83 -3.57 26.60
N ASP A 560 5.97 -2.83 27.31
CA ASP A 560 5.24 -3.36 28.45
C ASP A 560 4.08 -4.29 28.01
N LYS A 561 3.49 -5.04 28.97
CA LYS A 561 2.35 -5.93 28.73
C LYS A 561 1.19 -5.26 28.00
N GLU A 562 0.86 -3.99 28.29
CA GLU A 562 -0.26 -3.31 27.64
C GLU A 562 0.06 -2.97 26.20
N THR A 563 1.23 -2.37 25.94
CA THR A 563 1.70 -2.06 24.58
C THR A 563 1.74 -3.32 23.72
N PHE A 564 2.43 -4.38 24.19
CA PHE A 564 2.57 -5.61 23.42
C PHE A 564 1.20 -6.26 23.12
N THR A 565 0.30 -6.27 24.11
CA THR A 565 -1.06 -6.81 23.94
C THR A 565 -1.87 -6.04 22.91
N ARG A 566 -1.94 -4.71 23.03
CA ARG A 566 -2.70 -3.90 22.06
C ARG A 566 -2.11 -3.96 20.66
N TRP A 567 -0.81 -4.18 20.55
CA TRP A 567 -0.15 -4.33 19.25
C TRP A 567 -0.51 -5.66 18.59
N PHE A 568 -0.42 -6.80 19.28
CA PHE A 568 -0.81 -8.07 18.63
C PHE A 568 -2.32 -8.18 18.40
N GLU A 569 -3.14 -7.50 19.22
CA GLU A 569 -4.57 -7.35 18.94
C GLU A 569 -4.77 -6.69 17.57
N GLN A 570 -4.00 -5.64 17.25
CA GLN A 570 -4.07 -4.92 16.00
C GLN A 570 -3.48 -5.72 14.82
N THR A 571 -2.27 -6.24 14.92
CA THR A 571 -1.58 -6.91 13.79
C THR A 571 -2.21 -8.24 13.43
N ALA A 572 -2.91 -8.91 14.36
CA ALA A 572 -3.70 -10.09 14.04
C ALA A 572 -4.83 -9.80 13.03
N LEU A 573 -5.28 -8.55 12.94
CA LEU A 573 -6.30 -8.08 12.01
C LEU A 573 -5.69 -7.18 10.91
N SER A 574 -4.43 -7.45 10.54
CA SER A 574 -3.74 -6.92 9.37
C SER A 574 -3.44 -8.04 8.35
N THR A 575 -2.88 -7.69 7.20
CA THR A 575 -2.61 -8.66 6.12
C THR A 575 -1.44 -9.60 6.40
N VAL A 576 -0.42 -9.12 7.14
CA VAL A 576 0.73 -9.91 7.57
C VAL A 576 1.00 -9.59 9.04
N MET A 577 1.25 -10.62 9.84
CA MET A 577 1.59 -10.49 11.26
C MET A 577 3.02 -10.96 11.47
N GLN A 578 3.94 -10.03 11.77
CA GLN A 578 5.26 -10.37 12.27
C GLN A 578 5.44 -9.89 13.71
N VAL A 579 6.12 -10.69 14.52
CA VAL A 579 6.24 -10.45 15.95
C VAL A 579 7.69 -10.55 16.38
N GLY A 580 8.18 -9.46 16.97
CA GLY A 580 9.54 -9.32 17.46
C GLY A 580 9.82 -7.86 17.84
N THR A 581 10.93 -7.65 18.52
CA THR A 581 11.35 -6.36 19.11
C THR A 581 12.87 -6.24 19.06
N SER A 582 13.41 -5.02 19.06
CA SER A 582 14.88 -4.78 19.12
C SER A 582 15.57 -5.34 20.38
N THR A 583 14.82 -5.55 21.47
CA THR A 583 15.34 -6.13 22.72
C THR A 583 15.07 -7.65 22.83
N ASN A 584 14.84 -8.31 21.70
CA ASN A 584 14.74 -9.78 21.58
C ASN A 584 13.62 -10.41 22.40
N ASN A 585 12.55 -9.69 22.74
CA ASN A 585 11.48 -10.24 23.56
C ASN A 585 10.51 -11.09 22.75
N VAL A 586 10.14 -12.24 23.31
CA VAL A 586 9.13 -13.15 22.76
C VAL A 586 8.02 -13.36 23.78
N ALA A 587 6.82 -13.69 23.29
CA ALA A 587 5.62 -13.76 24.13
C ALA A 587 5.68 -14.79 25.28
N TRP A 588 6.54 -15.80 25.17
CA TRP A 588 6.69 -16.89 26.13
C TRP A 588 7.82 -16.68 27.16
N GLU A 589 8.60 -15.60 27.05
CA GLU A 589 9.66 -15.27 27.99
C GLU A 589 9.19 -14.20 28.99
N PHE A 590 8.93 -14.62 30.23
CA PHE A 590 8.41 -13.73 31.27
C PHE A 590 9.54 -13.06 32.05
N SER A 591 9.57 -11.74 32.04
CA SER A 591 10.53 -10.93 32.80
C SER A 591 9.81 -9.86 33.63
N ALA A 592 10.49 -9.39 34.67
CA ALA A 592 9.98 -8.27 35.48
C ALA A 592 9.97 -6.94 34.71
N GLU A 593 10.77 -6.84 33.65
CA GLU A 593 10.91 -5.65 32.81
C GLU A 593 9.71 -5.48 31.86
N THR A 594 9.34 -6.54 31.14
CA THR A 594 8.18 -6.51 30.22
C THR A 594 6.85 -6.64 30.98
N GLY A 595 6.87 -7.33 32.12
CA GLY A 595 5.65 -7.68 32.86
C GLY A 595 4.78 -8.72 32.12
N PHE A 596 5.35 -9.44 31.15
CA PHE A 596 4.66 -10.50 30.44
C PHE A 596 4.31 -11.66 31.38
N ASP A 597 3.16 -12.28 31.15
CA ASP A 597 2.65 -13.37 31.98
C ASP A 597 1.81 -14.37 31.17
N ALA A 598 1.38 -15.43 31.86
CA ALA A 598 0.61 -16.51 31.25
C ALA A 598 -0.77 -16.06 30.72
N GLU A 599 -1.33 -15.00 31.27
CA GLU A 599 -2.60 -14.43 30.79
C GLU A 599 -2.39 -13.76 29.43
N MET A 600 -1.36 -12.92 29.30
CA MET A 600 -0.99 -12.31 28.02
C MET A 600 -0.65 -13.38 26.98
N LEU A 601 0.12 -14.41 27.35
CA LEU A 601 0.44 -15.52 26.44
C LEU A 601 -0.84 -16.25 25.97
N GLY A 602 -1.87 -16.32 26.82
CA GLY A 602 -3.19 -16.83 26.45
C GLY A 602 -3.85 -16.00 25.34
N TRP A 603 -3.88 -14.68 25.50
CA TRP A 603 -4.40 -13.76 24.47
C TRP A 603 -3.56 -13.82 23.19
N TYR A 604 -2.23 -13.82 23.30
CA TYR A 604 -1.33 -13.93 22.16
C TYR A 604 -1.61 -15.19 21.33
N ARG A 605 -1.83 -16.34 22.00
CA ARG A 605 -2.24 -17.60 21.33
C ARG A 605 -3.56 -17.44 20.58
N GLU A 606 -4.54 -16.77 21.17
CA GLU A 606 -5.85 -16.55 20.55
C GLU A 606 -5.76 -15.67 19.29
N TYR A 607 -5.01 -14.56 19.35
CA TYR A 607 -4.88 -13.62 18.23
C TYR A 607 -4.00 -14.16 17.10
N THR A 608 -2.88 -14.84 17.40
CA THR A 608 -2.08 -15.52 16.36
C THR A 608 -2.89 -16.60 15.65
N ARG A 609 -3.72 -17.36 16.39
CA ARG A 609 -4.64 -18.34 15.80
C ARG A 609 -5.73 -17.67 14.97
N LEU A 610 -6.30 -16.56 15.43
CA LEU A 610 -7.30 -15.80 14.67
C LEU A 610 -6.71 -15.32 13.34
N HIS A 611 -5.54 -14.69 13.36
CA HIS A 611 -4.84 -14.24 12.15
C HIS A 611 -4.65 -15.38 11.14
N LEU A 612 -4.07 -16.49 11.61
CA LEU A 612 -3.84 -17.68 10.78
C LEU A 612 -5.14 -18.24 10.20
N ARG A 613 -6.20 -18.29 11.00
CA ARG A 613 -7.50 -18.80 10.58
C ARG A 613 -8.18 -17.91 9.55
N LEU A 614 -7.91 -16.61 9.53
CA LEU A 614 -8.46 -15.67 8.54
C LEU A 614 -7.82 -15.82 7.15
N PHE A 615 -6.84 -16.71 6.96
CA PHE A 615 -6.19 -16.92 5.67
C PHE A 615 -7.18 -17.07 4.48
N PRO A 616 -8.24 -17.89 4.52
CA PRO A 616 -9.17 -18.00 3.40
C PRO A 616 -9.88 -16.69 3.07
N TYR A 617 -10.21 -15.88 4.09
CA TYR A 617 -10.83 -14.57 3.90
C TYR A 617 -9.84 -13.60 3.25
N LEU A 618 -8.64 -13.44 3.84
CA LEU A 618 -7.61 -12.52 3.36
C LEU A 618 -7.09 -12.89 1.98
N TRP A 619 -6.82 -14.18 1.75
CA TRP A 619 -6.28 -14.67 0.49
C TRP A 619 -7.30 -14.55 -0.66
N SER A 620 -8.60 -14.63 -0.38
CA SER A 620 -9.64 -14.35 -1.37
C SER A 620 -9.63 -12.89 -1.83
N TYR A 621 -9.42 -11.93 -0.91
CA TYR A 621 -9.21 -10.54 -1.29
C TYR A 621 -7.88 -10.33 -2.02
N ALA A 622 -6.80 -10.99 -1.57
CA ALA A 622 -5.51 -10.91 -2.25
C ALA A 622 -5.61 -11.35 -3.72
N THR A 623 -6.30 -12.47 -4.02
CA THR A 623 -6.51 -12.91 -5.40
C THR A 623 -7.42 -11.98 -6.21
N ARG A 624 -8.37 -11.30 -5.56
CA ARG A 624 -9.29 -10.35 -6.20
C ARG A 624 -8.66 -9.02 -6.57
N LEU A 625 -7.47 -8.70 -6.04
CA LEU A 625 -6.74 -7.49 -6.44
C LEU A 625 -6.54 -7.40 -7.95
N ALA A 626 -6.32 -8.53 -8.63
CA ALA A 626 -6.18 -8.60 -10.09
C ALA A 626 -7.48 -8.31 -10.86
N GLU A 627 -8.63 -8.28 -10.17
CA GLU A 627 -9.95 -8.09 -10.76
C GLU A 627 -10.54 -6.71 -10.42
N ASP A 628 -10.51 -6.32 -9.14
CA ASP A 628 -11.14 -5.08 -8.66
C ASP A 628 -10.16 -4.04 -8.12
N GLY A 629 -8.90 -4.42 -7.85
CA GLY A 629 -7.85 -3.53 -7.34
C GLY A 629 -8.09 -2.97 -5.94
N ARG A 630 -9.13 -3.42 -5.20
CA ARG A 630 -9.49 -2.83 -3.91
C ARG A 630 -8.51 -3.22 -2.81
N PRO A 631 -8.04 -2.27 -1.97
CA PRO A 631 -7.22 -2.60 -0.81
C PRO A 631 -7.90 -3.61 0.13
N ILE A 632 -7.11 -4.47 0.79
CA ILE A 632 -7.61 -5.47 1.74
C ILE A 632 -7.97 -4.79 3.07
N GLN A 633 -7.04 -4.00 3.61
CA GLN A 633 -7.26 -3.11 4.75
C GLN A 633 -7.69 -1.73 4.24
N ARG A 634 -8.82 -1.21 4.70
CA ARG A 634 -9.49 -0.05 4.09
C ARG A 634 -9.81 1.00 5.14
N ALA A 635 -9.20 2.18 5.01
CA ALA A 635 -9.52 3.31 5.87
C ALA A 635 -11.03 3.63 5.83
N LEU A 636 -11.65 3.81 7.00
CA LEU A 636 -13.11 3.89 7.11
C LEU A 636 -13.71 4.99 6.21
N GLY A 637 -13.14 6.20 6.25
CA GLY A 637 -13.65 7.33 5.47
C GLY A 637 -13.43 7.21 3.95
N LEU A 638 -12.56 6.30 3.49
CA LEU A 638 -12.41 5.98 2.07
C LEU A 638 -13.40 4.89 1.64
N ALA A 639 -13.65 3.91 2.51
CA ALA A 639 -14.63 2.86 2.27
C ALA A 639 -16.08 3.34 2.39
N HIS A 640 -16.33 4.33 3.25
CA HIS A 640 -17.63 4.91 3.55
C HIS A 640 -17.58 6.44 3.48
N PRO A 641 -17.37 7.02 2.27
CA PRO A 641 -17.23 8.46 2.09
C PRO A 641 -18.47 9.26 2.53
N GLU A 642 -19.64 8.62 2.57
CA GLU A 642 -20.89 9.21 3.05
C GLU A 642 -20.88 9.61 4.53
N LEU A 643 -19.92 9.09 5.32
CA LEU A 643 -19.75 9.49 6.72
C LEU A 643 -19.21 10.91 6.87
N GLY A 644 -18.41 11.40 5.90
CA GLY A 644 -17.71 12.69 6.01
C GLY A 644 -16.69 12.77 7.15
N GLU A 645 -16.31 11.64 7.73
CA GLU A 645 -15.34 11.52 8.81
C GLU A 645 -14.21 10.56 8.42
N HIS A 646 -12.97 10.89 8.78
CA HIS A 646 -11.76 10.17 8.35
C HIS A 646 -10.93 9.70 9.56
N PRO A 647 -11.43 8.76 10.38
CA PRO A 647 -10.66 8.26 11.53
C PRO A 647 -9.40 7.53 11.05
N SER A 648 -8.29 7.76 11.74
CA SER A 648 -6.98 7.17 11.42
C SER A 648 -6.74 5.80 12.09
N ASP A 649 -7.69 5.33 12.90
CA ASP A 649 -7.53 4.16 13.76
C ASP A 649 -8.76 3.22 13.70
N THR A 650 -9.57 3.34 12.65
CA THR A 650 -10.73 2.47 12.40
C THR A 650 -10.78 2.13 10.92
N TYR A 651 -10.97 0.85 10.61
CA TYR A 651 -10.89 0.36 9.25
C TYR A 651 -11.77 -0.84 9.00
N LEU A 652 -12.04 -1.11 7.72
CA LEU A 652 -12.57 -2.40 7.30
C LEU A 652 -11.42 -3.33 6.91
N LEU A 653 -11.51 -4.59 7.35
CA LEU A 653 -10.71 -5.69 6.83
C LEU A 653 -11.61 -6.48 5.87
N GLY A 654 -11.38 -6.32 4.56
CA GLY A 654 -12.33 -6.76 3.53
C GLY A 654 -13.65 -6.01 3.58
N ASP A 655 -14.76 -6.69 3.29
CA ASP A 655 -16.11 -6.11 3.26
C ASP A 655 -16.92 -6.35 4.55
N ALA A 656 -16.55 -7.36 5.34
CA ALA A 656 -17.40 -7.87 6.42
C ALA A 656 -16.95 -7.48 7.83
N LEU A 657 -15.68 -7.15 8.04
CA LEU A 657 -15.12 -6.88 9.37
C LEU A 657 -14.78 -5.41 9.55
N LEU A 658 -15.29 -4.77 10.60
CA LEU A 658 -14.85 -3.46 11.07
C LEU A 658 -13.98 -3.63 12.31
N VAL A 659 -12.76 -3.09 12.23
CA VAL A 659 -11.73 -3.20 13.26
C VAL A 659 -11.46 -1.83 13.86
N ALA A 660 -11.45 -1.72 15.19
CA ALA A 660 -11.19 -0.47 15.88
C ALA A 660 -10.17 -0.69 17.04
N PRO A 661 -8.85 -0.75 16.74
CA PRO A 661 -7.79 -0.96 17.72
C PRO A 661 -7.78 0.06 18.85
N VAL A 662 -7.45 -0.38 20.07
CA VAL A 662 -7.27 0.54 21.21
C VAL A 662 -5.86 1.13 21.15
N VAL A 663 -5.77 2.35 20.64
CA VAL A 663 -4.51 3.09 20.45
C VAL A 663 -4.24 4.13 21.53
N THR A 664 -4.94 4.07 22.67
CA THR A 664 -4.75 4.98 23.80
C THR A 664 -4.38 4.19 25.05
N ARG A 665 -3.24 4.53 25.66
CA ARG A 665 -2.73 3.90 26.88
C ARG A 665 -3.76 3.95 28.00
N GLY A 666 -3.95 2.82 28.71
CA GLY A 666 -4.87 2.70 29.83
C GLY A 666 -6.35 2.63 29.47
N ALA A 667 -6.74 2.82 28.20
CA ALA A 667 -8.14 2.79 27.80
C ALA A 667 -8.73 1.36 27.90
N ARG A 668 -9.94 1.28 28.46
CA ARG A 668 -10.70 0.02 28.66
C ARG A 668 -12.09 0.08 28.04
N GLU A 669 -12.40 1.17 27.37
CA GLU A 669 -13.59 1.41 26.56
C GLU A 669 -13.15 2.21 25.33
N ARG A 670 -13.92 2.16 24.25
CA ARG A 670 -13.62 2.86 22.99
C ARG A 670 -14.88 3.39 22.34
N GLU A 671 -14.83 4.63 21.87
CA GLU A 671 -15.85 5.17 20.98
C GLU A 671 -15.55 4.75 19.53
N VAL A 672 -16.53 4.19 18.83
CA VAL A 672 -16.40 3.66 17.48
C VAL A 672 -17.49 4.25 16.59
N LEU A 673 -17.10 4.81 15.45
CA LEU A 673 -18.03 5.23 14.40
C LEU A 673 -18.39 4.02 13.53
N LEU A 674 -19.67 3.62 13.55
CA LEU A 674 -20.16 2.54 12.72
C LEU A 674 -20.82 3.10 11.45
N PRO A 675 -20.48 2.59 10.24
CA PRO A 675 -21.21 2.87 9.01
C PRO A 675 -22.68 2.48 9.11
N ALA A 676 -23.52 2.99 8.20
CA ALA A 676 -24.93 2.62 8.14
C ALA A 676 -25.13 1.09 8.02
N GLY A 677 -26.25 0.60 8.54
CA GLY A 677 -26.55 -0.84 8.66
C GLY A 677 -26.42 -1.32 10.10
N ARG A 678 -26.39 -2.64 10.30
CA ARG A 678 -26.19 -3.27 11.63
C ARG A 678 -24.87 -4.01 11.70
N TRP A 679 -24.26 -3.94 12.88
CA TRP A 679 -22.95 -4.50 13.18
C TRP A 679 -23.02 -5.38 14.42
N ILE A 680 -22.47 -6.58 14.33
CA ILE A 680 -22.50 -7.62 15.35
C ILE A 680 -21.12 -7.67 16.01
N GLY A 681 -21.03 -7.50 17.33
CA GLY A 681 -19.78 -7.68 18.07
C GLY A 681 -19.21 -9.08 17.86
N TRP A 682 -17.95 -9.18 17.46
CA TRP A 682 -17.31 -10.45 17.09
C TRP A 682 -17.19 -11.43 18.25
N TRP A 683 -17.03 -10.91 19.47
CA TRP A 683 -16.77 -11.69 20.68
C TRP A 683 -18.05 -12.02 21.46
N ASP A 684 -18.99 -11.07 21.54
CA ASP A 684 -20.19 -11.14 22.39
C ASP A 684 -21.50 -11.29 21.60
N GLY A 685 -21.46 -11.06 20.29
CA GLY A 685 -22.62 -11.06 19.39
C GLY A 685 -23.62 -9.93 19.66
N ALA A 686 -23.23 -8.88 20.37
CA ALA A 686 -24.08 -7.72 20.59
C ALA A 686 -24.36 -7.02 19.25
N VAL A 687 -25.64 -6.75 18.96
CA VAL A 687 -26.06 -6.07 17.73
C VAL A 687 -26.13 -4.57 17.97
N HIS A 688 -25.42 -3.82 17.13
CA HIS A 688 -25.35 -2.36 17.18
C HIS A 688 -25.90 -1.75 15.89
N GLU A 689 -26.77 -0.76 16.06
CA GLU A 689 -27.22 0.09 14.95
C GLU A 689 -26.09 1.03 14.51
N GLY A 690 -25.84 1.07 13.21
CA GLY A 690 -24.85 1.90 12.56
C GLY A 690 -25.32 3.32 12.23
N GLY A 691 -24.51 4.04 11.45
CA GLY A 691 -24.71 5.45 11.11
C GLY A 691 -24.49 6.41 12.29
N LYS A 692 -23.78 5.95 13.32
CA LYS A 692 -23.53 6.71 14.55
C LYS A 692 -22.30 6.22 15.29
N ARG A 693 -21.84 7.02 16.24
CA ARG A 693 -20.84 6.64 17.24
C ARG A 693 -21.50 5.82 18.35
N ILE A 694 -20.81 4.78 18.79
CA ILE A 694 -21.16 3.96 19.95
C ILE A 694 -19.95 3.87 20.88
N THR A 695 -20.18 3.68 22.17
CA THR A 695 -19.13 3.35 23.13
C THR A 695 -19.23 1.86 23.47
N VAL A 696 -18.11 1.15 23.40
CA VAL A 696 -18.03 -0.28 23.70
C VAL A 696 -16.94 -0.57 24.71
N ASP A 697 -17.13 -1.63 25.48
CA ASP A 697 -16.10 -2.17 26.37
C ASP A 697 -14.92 -2.68 25.53
N ALA A 698 -13.72 -2.38 25.98
CA ALA A 698 -12.47 -2.79 25.35
C ALA A 698 -11.43 -3.14 26.43
N PRO A 699 -11.68 -4.12 27.32
CA PRO A 699 -10.68 -4.55 28.28
C PRO A 699 -9.40 -5.03 27.59
N LEU A 700 -8.29 -5.14 28.33
CA LEU A 700 -7.06 -5.69 27.78
C LEU A 700 -7.28 -7.15 27.36
N GLY A 701 -6.82 -7.54 26.17
CA GLY A 701 -7.08 -8.85 25.56
C GLY A 701 -8.33 -8.87 24.67
N VAL A 702 -9.13 -7.80 24.63
CA VAL A 702 -10.35 -7.71 23.80
C VAL A 702 -10.30 -6.48 22.90
N LEU A 703 -10.11 -6.72 21.61
CA LEU A 703 -10.16 -5.74 20.52
C LEU A 703 -11.62 -5.46 20.13
N PRO A 704 -12.09 -4.21 20.07
CA PRO A 704 -13.35 -3.88 19.40
C PRO A 704 -13.34 -4.30 17.92
N LEU A 705 -14.09 -5.36 17.62
CA LEU A 705 -14.18 -6.01 16.31
C LEU A 705 -15.65 -6.34 16.02
N PHE A 706 -16.11 -5.98 14.83
CA PHE A 706 -17.51 -6.11 14.44
C PHE A 706 -17.65 -6.82 13.10
N LEU A 707 -18.62 -7.73 13.02
CA LEU A 707 -19.08 -8.37 11.80
C LEU A 707 -20.31 -7.63 11.28
N ARG A 708 -20.30 -7.20 10.02
CA ARG A 708 -21.48 -6.64 9.36
C ARG A 708 -22.61 -7.67 9.39
N GLU A 709 -23.85 -7.23 9.60
CA GLU A 709 -25.02 -8.09 9.44
C GLU A 709 -25.01 -8.79 8.07
N GLY A 710 -25.29 -10.10 8.04
CA GLY A 710 -25.21 -10.91 6.83
C GLY A 710 -23.79 -11.12 6.29
N GLY A 711 -22.76 -10.54 6.91
CA GLY A 711 -21.36 -10.71 6.55
C GLY A 711 -20.93 -12.16 6.71
N MET A 712 -20.05 -12.62 5.80
CA MET A 712 -19.54 -13.98 5.74
C MET A 712 -18.02 -13.95 5.85
N VAL A 713 -17.47 -14.68 6.82
CA VAL A 713 -16.03 -14.75 7.09
C VAL A 713 -15.59 -16.23 7.05
N PRO A 714 -15.10 -16.73 5.91
CA PRO A 714 -14.45 -18.03 5.82
C PRO A 714 -13.16 -18.05 6.64
N MET A 715 -12.95 -19.17 7.34
CA MET A 715 -11.83 -19.39 8.22
C MET A 715 -11.32 -20.84 8.10
N LEU A 716 -10.06 -21.04 8.46
CA LEU A 716 -9.52 -22.38 8.69
C LEU A 716 -10.10 -22.97 9.98
N ARG A 717 -10.02 -24.30 10.08
CA ARG A 717 -10.39 -25.02 11.31
C ARG A 717 -9.54 -24.55 12.50
N PRO A 718 -10.07 -24.61 13.74
CA PRO A 718 -9.41 -24.06 14.92
C PRO A 718 -8.03 -24.64 15.25
N THR A 719 -7.74 -25.86 14.80
CA THR A 719 -6.51 -26.61 15.15
C THR A 719 -5.32 -26.29 14.25
N ILE A 720 -5.49 -25.59 13.12
CA ILE A 720 -4.39 -25.31 12.18
C ILE A 720 -3.29 -24.51 12.86
N ASP A 721 -2.05 -25.01 12.83
CA ASP A 721 -0.84 -24.40 13.38
C ASP A 721 -0.04 -23.59 12.37
N THR A 722 -0.18 -23.93 11.08
CA THR A 722 0.60 -23.34 10.00
C THR A 722 -0.08 -23.47 8.62
N LEU A 723 0.26 -22.55 7.72
CA LEU A 723 -0.11 -22.63 6.30
C LEU A 723 0.92 -23.41 5.47
N ALA A 724 2.13 -23.62 5.98
CA ALA A 724 3.21 -24.31 5.28
C ALA A 724 3.13 -25.84 5.50
N PRO A 725 3.57 -26.66 4.55
CA PRO A 725 3.57 -28.12 4.71
C PRO A 725 4.53 -28.55 5.84
N THR A 726 4.16 -29.65 6.49
CA THR A 726 4.93 -30.29 7.58
C THR A 726 5.24 -31.75 7.24
N SER A 727 6.39 -32.25 7.69
CA SER A 727 6.74 -33.67 7.68
C SER A 727 6.46 -34.39 9.01
N ASP A 728 5.98 -33.67 10.03
CA ASP A 728 5.53 -34.20 11.32
C ASP A 728 4.03 -33.92 11.58
N PRO A 729 3.12 -34.52 10.78
CA PRO A 729 1.68 -34.30 10.91
C PRO A 729 1.07 -34.90 12.19
N ALA A 730 1.87 -35.63 12.99
CA ALA A 730 1.43 -36.11 14.29
C ALA A 730 1.50 -35.02 15.37
N ARG A 731 2.35 -34.00 15.16
CA ARG A 731 2.56 -32.87 16.06
C ARG A 731 2.01 -31.56 15.52
N VAL A 732 2.02 -31.37 14.20
CA VAL A 732 1.68 -30.10 13.55
C VAL A 732 0.48 -30.27 12.62
N ASP A 733 -0.57 -29.48 12.83
CA ASP A 733 -1.70 -29.42 11.94
C ASP A 733 -1.50 -28.35 10.86
N SER A 734 -1.37 -28.76 9.60
CA SER A 734 -1.01 -27.88 8.48
C SER A 734 -2.12 -27.80 7.45
N TYR A 735 -2.44 -26.58 7.00
CA TYR A 735 -3.38 -26.35 5.91
C TYR A 735 -2.87 -26.95 4.59
N ALA A 736 -1.61 -26.72 4.25
CA ALA A 736 -1.02 -27.24 3.01
C ALA A 736 -0.93 -28.77 2.99
N THR A 737 -0.74 -29.42 4.14
CA THR A 737 -0.76 -30.89 4.23
C THR A 737 -2.20 -31.43 4.21
N THR A 738 -3.14 -30.79 4.90
CA THR A 738 -4.55 -31.19 4.97
C THR A 738 -5.45 -29.98 5.14
N ALA A 739 -6.08 -29.54 4.05
CA ALA A 739 -6.97 -28.37 4.05
C ALA A 739 -8.20 -28.56 4.97
N GLY A 740 -8.79 -29.77 4.97
CA GLY A 740 -9.90 -30.16 5.85
C GLY A 740 -11.22 -29.44 5.57
N LEU A 741 -12.05 -29.32 6.61
CA LEU A 741 -13.32 -28.60 6.57
C LEU A 741 -13.11 -27.08 6.52
N LEU A 742 -13.93 -26.39 5.73
CA LEU A 742 -14.08 -24.94 5.86
C LEU A 742 -14.82 -24.62 7.15
N TYR A 743 -14.37 -23.60 7.88
CA TYR A 743 -15.19 -22.95 8.89
C TYR A 743 -15.69 -21.63 8.31
N ALA A 744 -16.91 -21.22 8.61
CA ALA A 744 -17.41 -19.92 8.19
C ALA A 744 -18.26 -19.30 9.29
N ARG A 745 -17.97 -18.05 9.64
CA ARG A 745 -18.85 -17.26 10.49
C ARG A 745 -19.77 -16.42 9.63
N VAL A 746 -21.07 -16.47 9.90
CA VAL A 746 -22.10 -15.74 9.18
C VAL A 746 -22.95 -14.95 10.16
N GLY A 747 -23.04 -13.63 9.97
CA GLY A 747 -23.92 -12.79 10.78
C GLY A 747 -25.38 -13.04 10.46
N ALA A 748 -26.23 -13.31 11.46
CA ALA A 748 -27.65 -13.46 11.24
C ALA A 748 -28.25 -12.17 10.67
N VAL A 749 -29.14 -12.29 9.68
CA VAL A 749 -29.93 -11.19 9.14
C VAL A 749 -31.25 -11.12 9.90
N ALA A 750 -31.61 -9.98 10.47
CA ALA A 750 -32.85 -9.89 11.25
C ALA A 750 -34.13 -9.86 10.41
N LYS A 751 -35.28 -10.09 11.07
CA LYS A 751 -36.60 -10.18 10.43
C LYS A 751 -37.03 -8.91 9.72
N ASP A 752 -36.66 -7.77 10.29
CA ASP A 752 -37.04 -6.43 9.85
C ASP A 752 -36.05 -5.79 8.88
N ALA A 753 -35.00 -6.51 8.48
CA ALA A 753 -34.06 -6.09 7.45
C ALA A 753 -34.79 -5.68 6.14
N THR A 754 -34.19 -4.76 5.40
CA THR A 754 -34.70 -4.30 4.10
C THR A 754 -34.75 -5.44 3.07
N GLU A 755 -35.43 -5.23 1.94
CA GLU A 755 -35.45 -6.23 0.87
C GLU A 755 -34.05 -6.49 0.30
N GLU A 756 -33.24 -5.43 0.17
CA GLU A 756 -31.85 -5.52 -0.29
C GLU A 756 -30.99 -6.34 0.65
N GLU A 757 -31.07 -6.05 1.96
CA GLU A 757 -30.34 -6.81 2.99
C GLU A 757 -30.79 -8.27 3.07
N ARG A 758 -32.01 -8.63 2.65
CA ARG A 758 -32.51 -10.02 2.68
C ARG A 758 -32.13 -10.86 1.47
N ARG A 759 -31.70 -10.24 0.37
CA ARG A 759 -31.35 -10.93 -0.88
C ARG A 759 -30.18 -11.90 -0.69
N LEU A 760 -30.05 -12.82 -1.65
CA LEU A 760 -28.91 -13.71 -1.73
C LEU A 760 -27.63 -12.88 -1.93
N GLU A 761 -26.68 -13.09 -1.02
CA GLU A 761 -25.32 -12.61 -1.13
C GLU A 761 -24.38 -13.83 -1.13
N THR A 762 -23.31 -13.75 -1.90
CA THR A 762 -22.32 -14.81 -2.03
C THR A 762 -20.92 -14.25 -1.78
N PHE A 763 -20.13 -14.94 -0.96
CA PHE A 763 -18.70 -14.76 -0.85
C PHE A 763 -17.99 -15.88 -1.61
N THR A 764 -17.19 -15.52 -2.62
CA THR A 764 -16.37 -16.47 -3.39
C THR A 764 -14.97 -16.53 -2.82
N LEU A 765 -14.51 -17.74 -2.49
CA LEU A 765 -13.18 -18.02 -1.98
C LEU A 765 -12.16 -18.07 -3.13
N PHE A 766 -10.89 -17.85 -2.81
CA PHE A 766 -9.75 -17.95 -3.72
C PHE A 766 -9.64 -19.27 -4.49
N ASP A 767 -10.20 -20.36 -3.95
CA ASP A 767 -10.19 -21.69 -4.58
C ASP A 767 -11.47 -21.97 -5.39
N GLY A 768 -12.34 -20.98 -5.55
CA GLY A 768 -13.62 -21.09 -6.25
C GLY A 768 -14.77 -21.65 -5.41
N GLY A 769 -14.55 -21.94 -4.11
CA GLY A 769 -15.62 -22.26 -3.18
C GLY A 769 -16.53 -21.04 -2.95
N GLU A 770 -17.78 -21.27 -2.55
CA GLU A 770 -18.75 -20.19 -2.33
C GLU A 770 -19.52 -20.40 -1.02
N ILE A 771 -19.59 -19.36 -0.20
CA ILE A 771 -20.55 -19.26 0.91
C ILE A 771 -21.68 -18.36 0.44
N GLY A 772 -22.92 -18.84 0.51
CA GLY A 772 -24.11 -18.05 0.21
C GLY A 772 -24.94 -17.79 1.45
N ARG A 773 -25.62 -16.65 1.52
CA ARG A 773 -26.59 -16.36 2.58
C ARG A 773 -27.81 -15.63 2.03
N ALA A 774 -29.01 -15.99 2.47
CA ALA A 774 -30.24 -15.30 2.14
C ALA A 774 -31.25 -15.38 3.28
N ARG A 775 -32.24 -14.50 3.30
CA ARG A 775 -33.31 -14.52 4.31
C ARG A 775 -34.69 -14.53 3.66
N GLY A 776 -35.47 -15.57 3.96
CA GLY A 776 -36.88 -15.70 3.59
C GLY A 776 -37.82 -15.29 4.72
N GLU A 777 -39.14 -15.47 4.50
CA GLU A 777 -40.15 -15.20 5.53
C GLU A 777 -40.06 -16.16 6.73
N GLY A 778 -39.63 -17.41 6.50
CA GLY A 778 -39.58 -18.48 7.51
C GLY A 778 -38.27 -18.60 8.29
N GLY A 779 -37.22 -17.91 7.86
CA GLY A 779 -35.88 -18.07 8.43
C GLY A 779 -34.76 -17.63 7.50
N MET A 780 -33.55 -18.08 7.78
CA MET A 780 -32.34 -17.79 7.00
C MET A 780 -31.79 -19.05 6.36
N SER A 781 -31.30 -18.92 5.13
CA SER A 781 -30.57 -19.98 4.43
C SER A 781 -29.08 -19.64 4.38
N VAL A 782 -28.21 -20.62 4.67
CA VAL A 782 -26.76 -20.53 4.45
C VAL A 782 -26.34 -21.69 3.56
N ALA A 783 -25.60 -21.38 2.50
CA ALA A 783 -25.15 -22.34 1.50
C ALA A 783 -23.63 -22.46 1.54
N TRP A 784 -23.13 -23.68 1.31
CA TRP A 784 -21.73 -23.97 1.07
C TRP A 784 -21.59 -24.74 -0.24
N LYS A 785 -20.74 -24.25 -1.13
CA LYS A 785 -20.31 -24.94 -2.35
C LYS A 785 -18.79 -25.09 -2.32
N PRO A 786 -18.26 -26.32 -2.43
CA PRO A 786 -16.83 -26.58 -2.30
C PRO A 786 -16.01 -26.02 -3.46
N GLY A 787 -14.76 -25.66 -3.17
CA GLY A 787 -13.78 -25.19 -4.13
C GLY A 787 -12.76 -26.26 -4.55
N ALA A 788 -11.67 -25.79 -5.15
CA ALA A 788 -10.58 -26.63 -5.62
C ALA A 788 -9.68 -27.17 -4.50
N GLU A 789 -9.70 -26.58 -3.30
CA GLU A 789 -8.87 -27.00 -2.16
C GLU A 789 -9.74 -27.46 -0.98
N LEU A 790 -10.71 -26.64 -0.56
CA LEU A 790 -11.62 -26.95 0.54
C LEU A 790 -12.81 -27.79 0.02
N LYS A 791 -12.69 -29.11 0.13
CA LYS A 791 -13.64 -30.07 -0.50
C LYS A 791 -14.46 -30.94 0.45
N GLU A 792 -14.03 -31.09 1.70
CA GLU A 792 -14.59 -32.14 2.57
C GLU A 792 -16.00 -31.80 3.09
N GLY A 793 -16.26 -30.52 3.35
CA GLY A 793 -17.50 -30.02 3.95
C GLY A 793 -17.27 -28.69 4.65
N ALA A 794 -18.25 -28.25 5.44
CA ALA A 794 -18.14 -27.01 6.19
C ALA A 794 -18.75 -27.10 7.58
N VAL A 795 -18.22 -26.26 8.48
CA VAL A 795 -18.84 -25.88 9.75
C VAL A 795 -19.28 -24.43 9.64
N LEU A 796 -20.60 -24.21 9.64
CA LEU A 796 -21.23 -22.90 9.50
C LEU A 796 -21.66 -22.40 10.88
N GLU A 797 -21.06 -21.32 11.35
CA GLU A 797 -21.40 -20.62 12.60
C GLU A 797 -22.31 -19.42 12.28
N VAL A 798 -23.62 -19.56 12.47
CA VAL A 798 -24.56 -18.44 12.33
C VAL A 798 -24.76 -17.77 13.68
N VAL A 799 -24.31 -16.53 13.81
CA VAL A 799 -24.17 -15.80 15.08
C VAL A 799 -25.22 -14.72 15.24
N ALA A 800 -25.44 -14.27 16.48
CA ALA A 800 -26.47 -13.29 16.84
C ALA A 800 -27.90 -13.70 16.40
N VAL A 801 -28.20 -15.00 16.46
CA VAL A 801 -29.53 -15.53 16.10
C VAL A 801 -30.59 -15.27 17.19
N GLY A 802 -30.17 -14.85 18.38
CA GLY A 802 -31.02 -14.67 19.54
C GLY A 802 -31.39 -16.01 20.16
N ALA A 803 -32.50 -16.60 19.73
CA ALA A 803 -33.05 -17.83 20.32
C ALA A 803 -32.70 -19.07 19.50
N ALA A 804 -32.79 -20.25 20.14
CA ALA A 804 -32.62 -21.53 19.45
C ALA A 804 -33.65 -21.67 18.31
N PRO A 805 -33.24 -22.15 17.13
CA PRO A 805 -34.14 -22.32 15.99
C PRO A 805 -35.14 -23.44 16.24
N GLY A 806 -36.27 -23.37 15.55
CA GLY A 806 -37.30 -24.41 15.63
C GLY A 806 -36.90 -25.71 14.94
N ALA A 807 -36.13 -25.59 13.85
CA ALA A 807 -35.55 -26.69 13.11
C ALA A 807 -34.36 -26.18 12.28
N VAL A 808 -33.42 -27.08 11.99
CA VAL A 808 -32.38 -26.88 10.98
C VAL A 808 -32.54 -28.00 9.96
N THR A 809 -32.67 -27.63 8.69
CA THR A 809 -32.81 -28.59 7.60
C THR A 809 -31.73 -28.37 6.55
N ARG A 810 -31.28 -29.43 5.89
CA ARG A 810 -30.50 -29.35 4.66
C ARG A 810 -31.38 -29.80 3.51
N GLU A 811 -31.62 -28.92 2.55
CA GLU A 811 -32.45 -29.22 1.36
C GLU A 811 -33.83 -29.82 1.72
N GLY A 812 -34.42 -29.34 2.83
CA GLY A 812 -35.72 -29.82 3.35
C GLY A 812 -35.65 -31.09 4.21
N VAL A 813 -34.47 -31.68 4.44
CA VAL A 813 -34.27 -32.82 5.34
C VAL A 813 -33.77 -32.32 6.69
N ALA A 814 -34.46 -32.64 7.78
CA ALA A 814 -34.05 -32.25 9.13
C ALA A 814 -32.68 -32.84 9.49
N LEU A 815 -31.80 -32.00 10.05
CA LEU A 815 -30.52 -32.41 10.62
C LEU A 815 -30.69 -32.75 12.10
N ASP A 816 -29.93 -33.75 12.56
CA ASP A 816 -29.94 -34.15 13.97
C ASP A 816 -29.26 -33.07 14.83
N GLU A 817 -29.95 -32.69 15.92
CA GLU A 817 -29.37 -31.83 16.96
C GLU A 817 -28.44 -32.67 17.85
N VAL A 818 -27.19 -32.25 18.00
CA VAL A 818 -26.22 -32.86 18.91
C VAL A 818 -26.06 -32.03 20.18
N ALA A 819 -25.46 -32.63 21.21
CA ALA A 819 -25.44 -32.03 22.55
C ALA A 819 -24.57 -30.76 22.69
N ASN A 820 -23.52 -30.62 21.86
CA ASN A 820 -22.58 -29.49 21.88
C ASN A 820 -21.66 -29.52 20.64
N GLU A 821 -20.82 -28.49 20.49
CA GLU A 821 -19.90 -28.36 19.36
C GLU A 821 -18.89 -29.51 19.26
N ALA A 822 -18.36 -30.00 20.39
CA ALA A 822 -17.44 -31.14 20.37
C ALA A 822 -18.11 -32.43 19.84
N ALA A 823 -19.41 -32.60 20.06
CA ALA A 823 -20.16 -33.72 19.50
C ALA A 823 -20.31 -33.63 17.97
N LEU A 824 -20.19 -32.44 17.36
CA LEU A 824 -20.21 -32.27 15.90
C LEU A 824 -18.99 -32.91 15.24
N GLU A 825 -17.85 -32.99 15.91
CA GLU A 825 -16.65 -33.63 15.37
C GLU A 825 -16.89 -35.12 15.06
N GLY A 826 -17.68 -35.80 15.90
CA GLY A 826 -17.96 -37.23 15.80
C GLY A 826 -19.08 -37.63 14.83
N VAL A 827 -19.79 -36.67 14.23
CA VAL A 827 -20.86 -36.94 13.24
C VAL A 827 -20.47 -36.42 11.86
N ALA A 828 -21.06 -36.99 10.80
CA ALA A 828 -20.83 -36.49 9.45
C ALA A 828 -21.55 -35.15 9.23
N GLU A 829 -22.78 -35.05 9.72
CA GLU A 829 -23.65 -33.88 9.61
C GLU A 829 -24.47 -33.75 10.88
N GLY A 830 -24.84 -32.53 11.25
CA GLY A 830 -25.63 -32.25 12.44
C GLY A 830 -25.52 -30.78 12.83
N TRP A 831 -26.26 -30.39 13.86
CA TRP A 831 -26.20 -29.02 14.36
C TRP A 831 -26.33 -28.96 15.88
N THR A 832 -25.93 -27.83 16.46
CA THR A 832 -26.18 -27.51 17.86
C THR A 832 -26.47 -26.02 17.98
N TYR A 833 -27.28 -25.64 18.97
CA TYR A 833 -27.38 -24.26 19.41
C TYR A 833 -26.51 -24.04 20.64
N VAL A 834 -25.81 -22.90 20.69
CA VAL A 834 -24.95 -22.51 21.80
C VAL A 834 -25.29 -21.08 22.21
N ASP A 835 -25.51 -20.88 23.50
CA ASP A 835 -25.77 -19.56 24.09
C ASP A 835 -24.47 -18.76 24.26
N ARG A 836 -23.82 -18.49 23.12
CA ARG A 836 -22.64 -17.62 22.98
C ARG A 836 -22.84 -16.70 21.79
N MET A 837 -22.17 -15.53 21.81
CA MET A 837 -22.23 -14.55 20.73
C MET A 837 -23.66 -14.19 20.33
N GLY A 838 -24.49 -13.80 21.30
CA GLY A 838 -25.90 -13.47 21.05
C GLY A 838 -26.78 -14.65 20.58
N GLY A 839 -26.35 -15.89 20.87
CA GLY A 839 -26.94 -17.12 20.35
C GLY A 839 -26.31 -17.51 19.01
N THR A 840 -25.75 -18.72 18.96
CA THR A 840 -25.05 -19.25 17.79
C THR A 840 -25.63 -20.60 17.38
N VAL A 841 -25.98 -20.75 16.10
CA VAL A 841 -26.29 -22.05 15.49
C VAL A 841 -25.04 -22.54 14.78
N VAL A 842 -24.49 -23.67 15.22
CA VAL A 842 -23.33 -24.29 14.58
C VAL A 842 -23.81 -25.52 13.81
N VAL A 843 -23.58 -25.52 12.50
CA VAL A 843 -24.04 -26.59 11.60
C VAL A 843 -22.84 -27.21 10.90
N LYS A 844 -22.67 -28.52 11.03
CA LYS A 844 -21.72 -29.29 10.24
C LYS A 844 -22.45 -29.94 9.07
N VAL A 845 -21.95 -29.74 7.86
CA VAL A 845 -22.53 -30.26 6.62
C VAL A 845 -21.47 -30.83 5.69
N ALA A 846 -21.88 -31.77 4.84
CA ALA A 846 -21.06 -32.22 3.74
C ALA A 846 -20.83 -31.12 2.70
N ALA A 847 -19.98 -31.43 1.72
CA ALA A 847 -19.78 -30.59 0.55
C ALA A 847 -21.10 -30.41 -0.23
N GLU A 848 -21.30 -29.19 -0.76
CA GLU A 848 -22.49 -28.80 -1.52
C GLU A 848 -23.77 -28.96 -0.69
N SER A 849 -24.10 -27.93 0.07
CA SER A 849 -25.24 -27.96 0.99
C SER A 849 -25.91 -26.61 1.09
N VAL A 850 -27.24 -26.60 1.11
CA VAL A 850 -28.05 -25.44 1.49
C VAL A 850 -28.75 -25.78 2.81
N VAL A 851 -28.45 -25.01 3.85
CA VAL A 851 -28.99 -25.17 5.20
C VAL A 851 -30.04 -24.10 5.43
N GLU A 852 -31.25 -24.50 5.76
CA GLU A 852 -32.34 -23.63 6.20
C GLU A 852 -32.45 -23.69 7.73
N ILE A 853 -32.44 -22.52 8.36
CA ILE A 853 -32.56 -22.37 9.81
C ILE A 853 -33.88 -21.66 10.11
N GLU A 854 -34.85 -22.41 10.64
CA GLU A 854 -36.23 -21.98 10.81
C GLU A 854 -36.48 -21.27 12.14
N GLY A 855 -37.40 -20.30 12.13
CA GLY A 855 -37.90 -19.66 13.35
C GLY A 855 -37.05 -18.52 13.90
N MET A 856 -35.91 -18.24 13.27
CA MET A 856 -35.02 -17.11 13.60
C MET A 856 -35.58 -15.77 13.25
#